data_AF-A0A8H7UME2-F1
#
_entry.id   AF-A0A8H7UME2-F1
#
_cell.length_a   1.000
_cell.length_b   1.000
_cell.length_c   1.000
_cell.angle_alpha   90.00
_cell.angle_beta   90.00
_cell.angle_gamma   90.00
#
_symmetry.space_group_name_H-M   'P 1'
#
loop_
_entity.id
_entity.type
_entity.pdbx_description
1 polymer ?
#
loop_
_entity_poly.entity_id
_entity_poly.type
_entity_poly.pdbx_seq_one_letter_code
_entity_poly.pdbx_strand_id
1 'polypeptide(L)'
;MFTGQIDHALQHRSVHLPMMETASSAEIVRLLIHPLILPKTIAHSLYVVTLPSLLIHSPLMTNSQPAQEHSPLLGSTSETMKANVRSTNFFSLAGQAGIVLFAVLVWSVLLTTPWSLFSYHPAGMSILVVAATEGIYLLQPTYTPQEKKEGLKYHAILQILGYTSGVTGATAIFYNKAIHDKPHITSAHASFGVLTLSYLLVQLLFGVFMAYVPSVFGGTSQAKALWKYHRVSGYLLLILVWITAQLGAHADFMVDNFPVPSFLWLYWVSLVLVAIGIFKRTDVSKCLLYANLILPFDKANLEASFTINISNQLRCLTYDFSTLVLDRFASQGKRCYVLWKFLQSYNKTNVGALLAAIFALPMRYIRQSQAIRLAKPLQTSTMVKIAVVQFHIRQTISDEDWDVKTNIMKAERFIAEAAQAKADIIVFPEYFLTGPLEDKSHLVDWESKHHKEFCTLAKKYSIDIVPGTIVEGDQAEDAIINCAYYIDHNGEVLLKYQKVHLWHPERKWLTRGGEGYKTVKTRFGITVGLCVCWDIIFPEVFREMSLKQHAQLIIAPAYWCFNDAGAIGLNHDDNSEVNLLNSVCTLRPFENDICMVFCNAANDENANHCPEQEIEHLVGRSQICAPFKGSLVRCEHSREEMIMADIDVAGITDDAEQVYKIRKDWSEGNIHNGPQRK
;
A
#
# COMPACT_ATOMS: atom_id res chain seq x y z
N MET A 1 -5.46 -63.80 -32.79
CA MET A 1 -6.34 -63.20 -33.81
C MET A 1 -6.60 -61.76 -33.40
N PHE A 2 -6.07 -60.82 -34.20
CA PHE A 2 -6.38 -59.38 -34.31
C PHE A 2 -6.39 -58.57 -33.00
N THR A 3 -5.53 -57.58 -32.68
CA THR A 3 -4.75 -56.56 -33.44
C THR A 3 -5.51 -55.91 -34.60
N GLY A 4 -5.87 -54.63 -34.46
CA GLY A 4 -6.28 -53.81 -35.60
C GLY A 4 -6.98 -52.49 -35.25
N GLN A 5 -6.30 -51.39 -35.63
CA GLN A 5 -6.81 -50.04 -35.95
C GLN A 5 -7.13 -49.15 -34.73
N ILE A 6 -6.51 -47.98 -34.55
CA ILE A 6 -6.14 -46.97 -35.56
C ILE A 6 -4.80 -46.33 -35.18
N ASP A 7 -3.82 -46.49 -36.07
CA ASP A 7 -2.57 -45.72 -36.11
C ASP A 7 -2.32 -45.39 -37.59
N HIS A 8 -2.49 -44.13 -37.98
CA HIS A 8 -1.60 -43.47 -38.94
C HIS A 8 -1.90 -41.96 -39.07
N ALA A 9 -0.81 -41.21 -39.19
CA ALA A 9 -0.67 -39.84 -39.72
C ALA A 9 -0.65 -38.67 -38.72
N LEU A 10 0.33 -38.66 -37.80
CA LEU A 10 1.04 -37.43 -37.45
C LEU A 10 2.55 -37.69 -37.43
N GLN A 11 3.19 -37.52 -38.59
CA GLN A 11 4.64 -37.44 -38.71
C GLN A 11 5.03 -36.16 -39.45
N HIS A 12 6.03 -35.47 -38.88
CA HIS A 12 6.85 -34.41 -39.43
C HIS A 12 6.30 -32.98 -39.45
N ARG A 13 6.65 -32.22 -38.40
CA ARG A 13 7.51 -31.02 -38.51
C ARG A 13 8.06 -30.64 -37.13
N SER A 14 9.24 -31.15 -36.83
CA SER A 14 10.16 -30.57 -35.85
C SER A 14 10.63 -29.21 -36.37
N VAL A 15 10.15 -28.12 -35.76
CA VAL A 15 10.75 -26.78 -35.91
C VAL A 15 11.54 -26.52 -34.65
N HIS A 16 12.86 -26.45 -34.80
CA HIS A 16 13.78 -25.93 -33.80
C HIS A 16 13.34 -24.54 -33.33
N LEU A 17 13.08 -24.38 -32.05
CA LEU A 17 13.11 -23.08 -31.37
C LEU A 17 14.59 -22.72 -31.14
N PRO A 18 15.10 -21.62 -31.72
CA PRO A 18 16.43 -21.14 -31.36
C PRO A 18 16.40 -20.53 -29.95
N MET A 19 17.48 -20.72 -29.21
CA MET A 19 17.75 -19.98 -27.98
C MET A 19 17.60 -18.47 -28.22
N MET A 20 16.80 -17.80 -27.38
CA MET A 20 16.70 -16.35 -27.37
C MET A 20 18.01 -15.76 -26.84
N GLU A 21 18.90 -15.43 -27.77
CA GLU A 21 19.90 -14.39 -27.56
C GLU A 21 19.21 -13.02 -27.40
N THR A 22 19.84 -12.16 -26.62
CA THR A 22 19.43 -10.83 -26.18
C THR A 22 18.72 -10.00 -27.27
N ALA A 23 17.42 -9.74 -27.08
CA ALA A 23 16.66 -8.81 -27.93
C ALA A 23 17.15 -7.37 -27.71
N SER A 24 17.42 -6.65 -28.80
CA SER A 24 17.84 -5.25 -28.73
C SER A 24 16.69 -4.33 -28.35
N SER A 25 16.98 -3.20 -27.68
CA SER A 25 16.01 -2.22 -27.20
C SER A 25 15.06 -1.68 -28.30
N ALA A 26 15.38 -1.84 -29.58
CA ALA A 26 14.56 -1.42 -30.71
C ALA A 26 13.41 -2.38 -31.05
N GLU A 27 13.53 -3.68 -30.75
CA GLU A 27 12.48 -4.68 -31.02
C GLU A 27 11.36 -4.63 -29.98
N ILE A 28 11.71 -4.31 -28.72
CA ILE A 28 10.73 -4.10 -27.65
C ILE A 28 9.86 -2.86 -27.91
N VAL A 29 10.45 -1.79 -28.46
CA VAL A 29 9.72 -0.57 -28.85
C VAL A 29 8.77 -0.83 -30.02
N ARG A 30 9.11 -1.75 -30.95
CA ARG A 30 8.20 -2.14 -32.04
C ARG A 30 7.01 -2.97 -31.56
N LEU A 31 7.18 -3.81 -30.54
CA LEU A 31 6.09 -4.59 -29.92
C LEU A 31 5.09 -3.69 -29.16
N LEU A 32 5.56 -2.62 -28.53
CA LEU A 32 4.71 -1.66 -27.79
C LEU A 32 3.88 -0.72 -28.69
N ILE A 33 4.21 -0.59 -29.98
CA ILE A 33 3.61 0.39 -30.90
C ILE A 33 2.73 -0.28 -31.98
N HIS A 34 2.55 -1.60 -31.95
CA HIS A 34 1.78 -2.28 -33.00
C HIS A 34 0.30 -1.84 -33.00
N PRO A 35 -0.25 -1.32 -34.12
CA PRO A 35 -1.60 -0.75 -34.19
C PRO A 35 -2.74 -1.78 -34.13
N LEU A 36 -2.48 -3.03 -33.72
CA LEU A 36 -3.47 -4.10 -33.60
C LEU A 36 -3.97 -4.32 -32.16
N ILE A 37 -3.41 -3.62 -31.17
CA ILE A 37 -3.79 -3.81 -29.75
C ILE A 37 -4.69 -2.67 -29.21
N LEU A 38 -4.84 -1.55 -29.93
CA LEU A 38 -5.80 -0.50 -29.54
C LEU A 38 -7.17 -0.75 -30.20
N PRO A 39 -8.27 -0.91 -29.43
CA PRO A 39 -9.62 -0.84 -29.98
C PRO A 39 -9.79 0.48 -30.76
N LYS A 40 -10.33 0.41 -31.99
CA LYS A 40 -10.53 1.57 -32.89
C LYS A 40 -11.27 2.77 -32.23
N THR A 41 -12.04 2.52 -31.18
CA THR A 41 -12.76 3.51 -30.36
C THR A 41 -11.87 4.32 -29.41
N ILE A 42 -10.76 3.73 -28.92
CA ILE A 42 -9.83 4.37 -27.97
C ILE A 42 -8.77 5.20 -28.71
N ALA A 43 -8.31 4.72 -29.87
CA ALA A 43 -7.50 5.52 -30.78
C ALA A 43 -8.24 6.82 -31.13
N HIS A 44 -9.53 6.76 -31.43
CA HIS A 44 -10.36 7.94 -31.64
C HIS A 44 -10.41 8.88 -30.42
N SER A 45 -10.48 8.36 -29.20
CA SER A 45 -10.61 9.18 -27.98
C SER A 45 -9.31 9.90 -27.61
N LEU A 46 -8.15 9.21 -27.66
CA LEU A 46 -6.83 9.84 -27.47
C LEU A 46 -6.49 10.81 -28.62
N TYR A 47 -6.89 10.47 -29.85
CA TYR A 47 -6.70 11.33 -31.02
C TYR A 47 -7.55 12.60 -30.91
N VAL A 48 -8.80 12.51 -30.42
CA VAL A 48 -9.70 13.67 -30.21
C VAL A 48 -9.20 14.61 -29.09
N VAL A 49 -8.57 14.09 -28.04
CA VAL A 49 -8.08 14.90 -26.91
C VAL A 49 -6.75 15.60 -27.22
N THR A 50 -5.89 15.03 -28.07
CA THR A 50 -4.55 15.58 -28.40
C THR A 50 -4.50 16.38 -29.72
N LEU A 51 -5.49 16.22 -30.61
CA LEU A 51 -5.58 16.97 -31.88
C LEU A 51 -5.58 18.50 -31.77
N PRO A 52 -6.27 19.14 -30.80
CA PRO A 52 -6.36 20.59 -30.74
C PRO A 52 -4.99 21.27 -30.66
N SER A 53 -4.07 20.68 -29.90
CA SER A 53 -2.70 21.17 -29.69
C SER A 53 -1.84 21.02 -30.94
N LEU A 54 -2.02 19.94 -31.71
CA LEU A 54 -1.34 19.73 -33.00
C LEU A 54 -1.86 20.65 -34.10
N LEU A 55 -3.16 20.96 -34.10
CA LEU A 55 -3.79 21.83 -35.10
C LEU A 55 -3.51 23.32 -34.85
N ILE A 56 -3.49 23.77 -33.60
CA ILE A 56 -3.18 25.17 -33.24
C ILE A 56 -1.70 25.48 -33.47
N HIS A 57 -0.82 24.47 -33.40
CA HIS A 57 0.64 24.64 -33.52
C HIS A 57 1.22 24.10 -34.83
N SER A 58 0.38 23.71 -35.79
CA SER A 58 0.84 23.30 -37.13
C SER A 58 1.31 24.52 -37.94
N PRO A 59 2.50 24.49 -38.57
CA PRO A 59 2.98 25.56 -39.43
C PRO A 59 2.12 25.77 -40.70
N LEU A 60 1.13 24.91 -40.95
CA LEU A 60 0.27 24.97 -42.14
C LEU A 60 -0.86 26.02 -42.05
N MET A 61 -1.12 26.62 -40.87
CA MET A 61 -2.13 27.68 -40.71
C MET A 61 -1.57 29.10 -40.78
N THR A 62 -0.25 29.29 -40.84
CA THR A 62 0.37 30.62 -41.00
C THR A 62 0.44 31.01 -42.48
N ASN A 63 -0.70 31.17 -43.14
CA ASN A 63 -0.77 31.79 -44.48
C ASN A 63 -1.64 33.06 -44.51
N SER A 64 -2.06 33.56 -43.35
CA SER A 64 -2.58 34.93 -43.22
C SER A 64 -1.42 35.88 -42.95
N GLN A 65 -1.18 36.81 -43.87
CA GLN A 65 -0.24 37.91 -43.70
C GLN A 65 -0.52 38.62 -42.36
N PRO A 66 0.50 38.92 -41.53
CA PRO A 66 0.30 39.73 -40.34
C PRO A 66 -0.09 41.14 -40.77
N ALA A 67 -1.26 41.59 -40.33
CA ALA A 67 -1.63 43.00 -40.38
C ALA A 67 -0.55 43.80 -39.64
N GLN A 68 -0.01 44.81 -40.31
CA GLN A 68 0.97 45.73 -39.75
C GLN A 68 0.36 46.49 -38.56
N GLU A 69 0.83 46.17 -37.35
CA GLU A 69 0.84 47.10 -36.22
C GLU A 69 2.27 47.17 -35.67
N HIS A 70 2.65 48.38 -35.27
CA HIS A 70 4.00 48.91 -35.21
C HIS A 70 5.03 48.13 -34.35
N SER A 71 6.20 47.91 -34.96
CA SER A 71 7.58 47.71 -34.46
C SER A 71 7.84 47.22 -33.02
N PRO A 72 8.66 46.17 -32.82
CA PRO A 72 9.32 45.92 -31.55
C PRO A 72 10.59 46.79 -31.44
N LEU A 73 10.73 47.54 -30.35
CA LEU A 73 11.99 48.13 -29.93
C LEU A 73 12.89 47.01 -29.37
N LEU A 74 14.11 46.93 -29.92
CA LEU A 74 15.20 45.96 -29.72
C LEU A 74 15.16 44.70 -30.60
N GLY A 75 16.14 44.64 -31.50
CA GLY A 75 16.27 43.67 -32.57
C GLY A 75 16.63 42.26 -32.11
N SER A 76 15.79 41.31 -32.47
CA SER A 76 16.20 39.93 -32.70
C SER A 76 16.22 39.70 -34.23
N THR A 77 17.35 39.27 -34.77
CA THR A 77 17.49 38.87 -36.17
C THR A 77 16.50 37.75 -36.54
N SER A 78 16.06 37.68 -37.80
CA SER A 78 15.16 36.63 -38.31
C SER A 78 15.62 35.21 -37.93
N GLU A 79 16.93 34.97 -37.85
CA GLU A 79 17.51 33.70 -37.42
C GLU A 79 17.35 33.41 -35.92
N THR A 80 17.46 34.40 -35.04
CA THR A 80 17.21 34.21 -33.61
C THR A 80 15.73 33.97 -33.32
N MET A 81 14.82 34.59 -34.08
CA MET A 81 13.40 34.23 -34.06
C MET A 81 13.17 32.79 -34.56
N LYS A 82 13.76 32.37 -35.69
CA LYS A 82 13.64 31.00 -36.22
C LYS A 82 14.21 29.95 -35.26
N ALA A 83 15.35 30.23 -34.61
CA ALA A 83 15.97 29.35 -33.62
C ALA A 83 15.12 29.25 -32.34
N ASN A 84 14.56 30.37 -31.86
CA ASN A 84 13.62 30.36 -30.74
C ASN A 84 12.36 29.56 -31.05
N VAL A 85 11.77 29.73 -32.23
CA VAL A 85 10.60 28.96 -32.69
C VAL A 85 10.92 27.45 -32.76
N ARG A 86 12.09 27.08 -33.29
CA ARG A 86 12.53 25.68 -33.38
C ARG A 86 12.76 25.04 -32.00
N SER A 87 13.37 25.79 -31.07
CA SER A 87 13.57 25.38 -29.68
C SER A 87 12.25 25.19 -28.94
N THR A 88 11.30 26.14 -29.07
CA THR A 88 9.97 26.02 -28.47
C THR A 88 9.18 24.83 -29.01
N ASN A 89 9.34 24.50 -30.30
CA ASN A 89 8.67 23.35 -30.91
C ASN A 89 9.24 22.01 -30.38
N PHE A 90 10.55 21.92 -30.13
CA PHE A 90 11.16 20.72 -29.55
C PHE A 90 10.66 20.43 -28.13
N PHE A 91 10.66 21.43 -27.24
CA PHE A 91 10.17 21.25 -25.87
C PHE A 91 8.65 21.02 -25.80
N SER A 92 7.91 21.60 -26.76
CA SER A 92 6.49 21.29 -26.93
C SER A 92 6.27 19.82 -27.29
N LEU A 93 7.05 19.30 -28.23
CA LEU A 93 6.97 17.90 -28.63
C LEU A 93 7.38 16.95 -27.49
N ALA A 94 8.41 17.30 -26.72
CA ALA A 94 8.81 16.54 -25.53
C ALA A 94 7.68 16.50 -24.49
N GLY A 95 7.04 17.63 -24.21
CA GLY A 95 5.89 17.72 -23.33
C GLY A 95 4.72 16.85 -23.78
N GLN A 96 4.35 16.94 -25.06
CA GLN A 96 3.30 16.13 -25.68
C GLN A 96 3.64 14.63 -25.61
N ALA A 97 4.89 14.26 -25.89
CA ALA A 97 5.35 12.88 -25.76
C ALA A 97 5.22 12.37 -24.31
N GLY A 98 5.48 13.22 -23.31
CA GLY A 98 5.26 12.89 -21.90
C GLY A 98 3.78 12.63 -21.56
N ILE A 99 2.87 13.47 -22.05
CA ILE A 99 1.41 13.30 -21.86
C ILE A 99 0.92 12.00 -22.49
N VAL A 100 1.33 11.75 -23.74
CA VAL A 100 0.99 10.51 -24.47
C VAL A 100 1.58 9.30 -23.77
N LEU A 101 2.84 9.36 -23.33
CA LEU A 101 3.49 8.27 -22.60
C LEU A 101 2.71 7.94 -21.33
N PHE A 102 2.36 8.93 -20.50
CA PHE A 102 1.57 8.70 -19.29
C PHE A 102 0.23 8.00 -19.61
N ALA A 103 -0.48 8.48 -20.63
CA ALA A 103 -1.75 7.88 -21.04
C ALA A 103 -1.56 6.43 -21.52
N VAL A 104 -0.57 6.16 -22.38
CA VAL A 104 -0.28 4.80 -22.86
C VAL A 104 0.04 3.85 -21.70
N LEU A 105 0.81 4.29 -20.72
CA LEU A 105 1.15 3.47 -19.54
C LEU A 105 -0.09 3.16 -18.68
N VAL A 106 -0.99 4.11 -18.47
CA VAL A 106 -2.24 3.83 -17.72
C VAL A 106 -3.18 2.93 -18.52
N TRP A 107 -3.35 3.21 -19.81
CA TRP A 107 -4.26 2.45 -20.66
C TRP A 107 -3.75 1.07 -21.02
N SER A 108 -2.43 0.82 -21.00
CA SER A 108 -1.91 -0.55 -21.17
C SER A 108 -2.42 -1.45 -20.05
N VAL A 109 -2.35 -0.99 -18.79
CA VAL A 109 -2.93 -1.71 -17.63
C VAL A 109 -4.43 -1.95 -17.82
N LEU A 110 -5.19 -0.91 -18.19
CA LEU A 110 -6.65 -1.02 -18.36
C LEU A 110 -7.08 -1.95 -19.51
N LEU A 111 -6.23 -2.13 -20.51
CA LEU A 111 -6.49 -3.02 -21.63
C LEU A 111 -6.05 -4.46 -21.37
N THR A 112 -5.14 -4.68 -20.43
CA THR A 112 -4.65 -6.02 -20.06
C THR A 112 -5.34 -6.61 -18.84
N THR A 113 -6.07 -5.80 -18.06
CA THR A 113 -6.80 -6.25 -16.87
C THR A 113 -8.31 -6.39 -17.16
N PRO A 114 -8.98 -7.45 -16.65
CA PRO A 114 -10.43 -7.54 -16.69
C PRO A 114 -11.10 -6.30 -16.09
N TRP A 115 -12.10 -5.76 -16.79
CA TRP A 115 -12.78 -4.56 -16.35
C TRP A 115 -13.62 -4.81 -15.09
N SER A 116 -13.44 -3.94 -14.10
CA SER A 116 -14.22 -3.92 -12.86
C SER A 116 -14.71 -2.50 -12.59
N LEU A 117 -15.56 -2.34 -11.57
CA LEU A 117 -15.98 -1.01 -11.11
C LEU A 117 -14.79 -0.14 -10.67
N PHE A 118 -13.70 -0.75 -10.20
CA PHE A 118 -12.45 -0.06 -9.90
C PHE A 118 -11.81 0.53 -11.17
N SER A 119 -11.86 -0.16 -12.32
CA SER A 119 -11.18 0.25 -13.57
C SER A 119 -11.60 1.64 -14.07
N TYR A 120 -12.83 2.09 -13.75
CA TYR A 120 -13.30 3.44 -14.06
C TYR A 120 -12.52 4.55 -13.34
N HIS A 121 -11.89 4.24 -12.20
CA HIS A 121 -11.09 5.18 -11.43
C HIS A 121 -9.81 5.61 -12.17
N PRO A 122 -8.82 4.72 -12.42
CA PRO A 122 -7.63 5.08 -13.19
C PRO A 122 -7.97 5.58 -14.60
N ALA A 123 -9.04 5.07 -15.23
CA ALA A 123 -9.51 5.59 -16.52
C ALA A 123 -9.91 7.08 -16.43
N GLY A 124 -10.80 7.44 -15.50
CA GLY A 124 -11.25 8.81 -15.31
C GLY A 124 -10.14 9.75 -14.84
N MET A 125 -9.24 9.28 -13.96
CA MET A 125 -8.08 10.05 -13.50
C MET A 125 -7.08 10.30 -14.63
N SER A 126 -6.87 9.35 -15.55
CA SER A 126 -5.99 9.55 -16.70
C SER A 126 -6.50 10.66 -17.62
N ILE A 127 -7.81 10.71 -17.88
CA ILE A 127 -8.44 11.76 -18.70
C ILE A 127 -8.31 13.12 -18.00
N LEU A 128 -8.49 13.17 -16.68
CA LEU A 128 -8.27 14.39 -15.90
C LEU A 128 -6.83 14.91 -16.05
N VAL A 129 -5.83 14.05 -15.86
CA VAL A 129 -4.41 14.43 -15.92
C VAL A 129 -4.05 14.95 -17.32
N VAL A 130 -4.48 14.24 -18.36
CA VAL A 130 -4.26 14.64 -19.76
C VAL A 130 -4.94 15.96 -20.05
N ALA A 131 -6.24 16.09 -19.79
CA ALA A 131 -7.02 17.28 -20.12
C ALA A 131 -6.58 18.52 -19.32
N ALA A 132 -6.26 18.35 -18.03
CA ALA A 132 -5.76 19.45 -17.19
C ALA A 132 -4.41 19.96 -17.70
N THR A 133 -3.52 19.06 -18.10
CA THR A 133 -2.21 19.39 -18.65
C THR A 133 -2.34 20.05 -20.02
N GLU A 134 -3.06 19.44 -20.96
CA GLU A 134 -3.30 19.97 -22.31
C GLU A 134 -3.96 21.35 -22.27
N GLY A 135 -4.96 21.54 -21.40
CA GLY A 135 -5.63 22.82 -21.22
C GLY A 135 -4.66 23.94 -20.83
N ILE A 136 -3.59 23.64 -20.08
CA ILE A 136 -2.55 24.62 -19.73
C ILE A 136 -1.55 24.81 -20.89
N TYR A 137 -1.21 23.75 -21.62
CA TYR A 137 -0.36 23.82 -22.82
C TYR A 137 -0.91 24.75 -23.91
N LEU A 138 -2.23 24.79 -24.08
CA LEU A 138 -2.90 25.61 -25.09
C LEU A 138 -2.87 27.11 -24.78
N LEU A 139 -2.60 27.51 -23.54
CA LEU A 139 -2.63 28.93 -23.16
C LEU A 139 -1.34 29.68 -23.54
N GLN A 140 -0.20 28.99 -23.70
CA GLN A 140 1.09 29.62 -24.01
C GLN A 140 2.00 28.72 -24.87
N PRO A 141 2.70 29.25 -25.90
CA PRO A 141 2.61 30.63 -26.36
C PRO A 141 1.40 30.85 -27.27
N THR A 142 0.71 31.99 -27.09
CA THR A 142 -0.34 32.50 -27.97
C THR A 142 0.07 33.90 -28.42
N TYR A 143 0.17 34.11 -29.72
CA TYR A 143 0.75 35.32 -30.32
C TYR A 143 -0.34 36.30 -30.74
N THR A 144 -1.41 35.80 -31.37
CA THR A 144 -2.51 36.63 -31.86
C THR A 144 -3.67 36.75 -30.85
N PRO A 145 -4.49 37.82 -30.91
CA PRO A 145 -5.71 37.93 -30.11
C PRO A 145 -6.71 36.79 -30.36
N GLN A 146 -6.77 36.29 -31.60
CA GLN A 146 -7.64 35.19 -31.99
C GLN A 146 -7.16 33.86 -31.39
N GLU A 147 -5.86 33.56 -31.43
CA GLU A 147 -5.26 32.41 -30.73
C GLU A 147 -5.52 32.45 -29.23
N LYS A 148 -5.44 33.62 -28.60
CA LYS A 148 -5.74 33.78 -27.16
C LYS A 148 -7.20 33.44 -26.84
N LYS A 149 -8.13 33.86 -27.70
CA LYS A 149 -9.56 33.58 -27.53
C LYS A 149 -9.87 32.10 -27.71
N GLU A 150 -9.34 31.48 -28.76
CA GLU A 150 -9.50 30.04 -29.01
C GLU A 150 -8.81 29.20 -27.94
N GLY A 151 -7.58 29.53 -27.56
CA GLY A 151 -6.85 28.86 -26.48
C GLY A 151 -7.61 28.91 -25.14
N LEU A 152 -8.24 30.03 -24.81
CA LEU A 152 -9.09 30.15 -23.62
C LEU A 152 -10.35 29.28 -23.70
N LYS A 153 -10.98 29.21 -24.89
CA LYS A 153 -12.15 28.36 -25.14
C LYS A 153 -11.81 26.88 -24.97
N TYR A 154 -10.74 26.41 -25.61
CA TYR A 154 -10.31 25.01 -25.49
C TYR A 154 -9.80 24.68 -24.09
N HIS A 155 -9.11 25.61 -23.42
CA HIS A 155 -8.77 25.47 -22.01
C HIS A 155 -10.02 25.20 -21.17
N ALA A 156 -11.06 26.03 -21.29
CA ALA A 156 -12.30 25.84 -20.54
C ALA A 156 -12.95 24.47 -20.83
N ILE A 157 -13.03 24.07 -22.11
CA ILE A 157 -13.60 22.77 -22.51
C ILE A 157 -12.81 21.61 -21.88
N LEU A 158 -11.48 21.64 -21.96
CA LEU A 158 -10.63 20.58 -21.42
C LEU A 158 -10.67 20.53 -19.89
N GLN A 159 -10.72 21.67 -19.19
CA GLN A 159 -10.86 21.66 -17.73
C GLN A 159 -12.21 21.11 -17.28
N ILE A 160 -13.31 21.41 -18.00
CA ILE A 160 -14.63 20.84 -17.71
C ILE A 160 -14.61 19.33 -17.95
N LEU A 161 -14.11 18.88 -19.10
CA LEU A 161 -13.98 17.45 -19.42
C LEU A 161 -13.12 16.71 -18.39
N GLY A 162 -11.95 17.25 -18.06
CA GLY A 162 -11.05 16.65 -17.08
C GLY A 162 -11.70 16.55 -15.70
N TYR A 163 -12.37 17.61 -15.25
CA TYR A 163 -13.07 17.61 -13.96
C TYR A 163 -14.22 16.60 -13.93
N THR A 164 -15.07 16.55 -14.95
CA THR A 164 -16.20 15.60 -14.98
C THR A 164 -15.72 14.15 -15.05
N SER A 165 -14.70 13.85 -15.85
CA SER A 165 -14.08 12.52 -15.90
C SER A 165 -13.43 12.14 -14.56
N GLY A 166 -12.72 13.07 -13.91
CA GLY A 166 -12.10 12.83 -12.61
C GLY A 166 -13.13 12.60 -11.50
N VAL A 167 -14.21 13.39 -11.46
CA VAL A 167 -15.33 13.17 -10.51
C VAL A 167 -16.01 11.83 -10.78
N THR A 168 -16.18 11.43 -12.04
CA THR A 168 -16.75 10.13 -12.39
C THR A 168 -15.84 8.99 -11.88
N GLY A 169 -14.53 9.08 -12.13
CA GLY A 169 -13.56 8.10 -11.63
C GLY A 169 -13.46 8.08 -10.10
N ALA A 170 -13.55 9.23 -9.43
CA ALA A 170 -13.62 9.33 -7.97
C ALA A 170 -14.91 8.69 -7.44
N THR A 171 -16.05 8.98 -8.05
CA THR A 171 -17.34 8.39 -7.67
C THR A 171 -17.31 6.88 -7.83
N ALA A 172 -16.71 6.37 -8.92
CA ALA A 172 -16.56 4.94 -9.12
C ALA A 172 -15.75 4.27 -8.00
N ILE A 173 -14.60 4.83 -7.58
CA ILE A 173 -13.85 4.25 -6.46
C ILE A 173 -14.56 4.42 -5.12
N PHE A 174 -15.23 5.55 -4.88
CA PHE A 174 -16.00 5.76 -3.65
C PHE A 174 -17.18 4.79 -3.54
N TYR A 175 -17.89 4.60 -4.65
CA TYR A 175 -18.99 3.63 -4.75
C TYR A 175 -18.46 2.20 -4.65
N ASN A 176 -17.38 1.86 -5.37
CA ASN A 176 -16.72 0.56 -5.26
C ASN A 176 -16.29 0.26 -3.83
N LYS A 177 -15.76 1.25 -3.10
CA LYS A 177 -15.42 1.08 -1.69
C LYS A 177 -16.66 0.96 -0.81
N ALA A 178 -17.72 1.71 -1.10
CA ALA A 178 -18.97 1.65 -0.33
C ALA A 178 -19.67 0.30 -0.46
N ILE A 179 -19.77 -0.27 -1.66
CA ILE A 179 -20.39 -1.60 -1.85
C ILE A 179 -19.55 -2.76 -1.29
N HIS A 180 -18.28 -2.50 -0.95
CA HIS A 180 -17.37 -3.48 -0.35
C HIS A 180 -16.98 -3.10 1.10
N ASP A 181 -17.69 -2.16 1.73
CA ASP A 181 -17.44 -1.65 3.08
C ASP A 181 -15.97 -1.30 3.39
N LYS A 182 -15.22 -0.84 2.37
CA LYS A 182 -13.81 -0.45 2.51
C LYS A 182 -13.71 1.01 2.97
N PRO A 183 -12.77 1.34 3.87
CA PRO A 183 -12.58 2.71 4.35
C PRO A 183 -12.15 3.65 3.21
N HIS A 184 -12.74 4.84 3.21
CA HIS A 184 -12.45 5.90 2.25
C HIS A 184 -11.26 6.74 2.71
N ILE A 185 -10.48 7.26 1.74
CA ILE A 185 -9.40 8.23 1.99
C ILE A 185 -8.36 7.73 3.04
N THR A 186 -7.87 6.51 2.87
CA THR A 186 -6.89 5.89 3.79
C THR A 186 -5.43 6.04 3.36
N SER A 187 -5.16 6.42 2.11
CA SER A 187 -3.82 6.56 1.57
C SER A 187 -3.47 8.02 1.28
N ALA A 188 -2.16 8.29 1.14
CA ALA A 188 -1.67 9.58 0.66
C ALA A 188 -2.26 9.90 -0.73
N HIS A 189 -2.26 8.93 -1.66
CA HIS A 189 -2.90 9.08 -2.97
C HIS A 189 -4.37 9.53 -2.86
N ALA A 190 -5.17 8.89 -1.99
CA ALA A 190 -6.58 9.22 -1.85
C ALA A 190 -6.80 10.61 -1.21
N SER A 191 -5.98 10.98 -0.22
CA SER A 191 -6.03 12.30 0.43
C SER A 191 -5.66 13.42 -0.56
N PHE A 192 -4.56 13.23 -1.30
CA PHE A 192 -4.13 14.14 -2.35
C PHE A 192 -5.15 14.19 -3.50
N GLY A 193 -5.81 13.08 -3.83
CA GLY A 193 -6.89 13.00 -4.81
C GLY A 193 -8.08 13.89 -4.46
N VAL A 194 -8.58 13.80 -3.22
CA VAL A 194 -9.69 14.65 -2.74
C VAL A 194 -9.29 16.12 -2.71
N LEU A 195 -8.08 16.43 -2.23
CA LEU A 195 -7.54 17.79 -2.25
C LEU A 195 -7.46 18.34 -3.68
N THR A 196 -6.93 17.54 -4.61
CA THR A 196 -6.76 17.91 -6.02
C THR A 196 -8.11 18.20 -6.68
N LEU A 197 -9.10 17.32 -6.53
CA LEU A 197 -10.43 17.53 -7.11
C LEU A 197 -11.14 18.74 -6.50
N SER A 198 -11.02 18.93 -5.18
CA SER A 198 -11.61 20.09 -4.50
C SER A 198 -10.98 21.39 -4.97
N TYR A 199 -9.64 21.43 -5.10
CA TYR A 199 -8.92 22.59 -5.59
C TYR A 199 -9.23 22.85 -7.07
N LEU A 200 -9.31 21.81 -7.90
CA LEU A 200 -9.71 21.91 -9.30
C LEU A 200 -11.12 22.48 -9.45
N LEU A 201 -12.08 22.08 -8.60
CA LEU A 201 -13.43 22.66 -8.60
C LEU A 201 -13.40 24.16 -8.30
N VAL A 202 -12.68 24.57 -7.25
CA VAL A 202 -12.56 25.99 -6.88
C VAL A 202 -11.93 26.79 -8.02
N GLN A 203 -10.86 26.25 -8.62
CA GLN A 203 -10.16 26.86 -9.75
C GLN A 203 -11.05 26.99 -10.98
N LEU A 204 -11.84 25.95 -11.29
CA LEU A 204 -12.79 25.92 -12.41
C LEU A 204 -13.91 26.94 -12.21
N LEU A 205 -14.55 26.95 -11.04
CA LEU A 205 -15.59 27.92 -10.69
C LEU A 205 -15.03 29.34 -10.78
N PHE A 206 -13.85 29.59 -10.21
CA PHE A 206 -13.21 30.90 -10.29
C PHE A 206 -12.97 31.35 -11.73
N GLY A 207 -12.50 30.44 -12.60
CA GLY A 207 -12.35 30.69 -14.03
C GLY A 207 -13.67 31.05 -14.72
N VAL A 208 -14.73 30.27 -14.47
CA VAL A 208 -16.07 30.50 -15.03
C VAL A 208 -16.66 31.84 -14.56
N PHE A 209 -16.62 32.13 -13.26
CA PHE A 209 -17.15 33.39 -12.73
C PHE A 209 -16.40 34.59 -13.31
N MET A 210 -15.07 34.52 -13.43
CA MET A 210 -14.30 35.63 -14.00
C MET A 210 -14.61 35.85 -15.49
N ALA A 211 -14.85 34.77 -16.24
CA ALA A 211 -15.07 34.84 -17.69
C ALA A 211 -16.51 35.23 -18.05
N TYR A 212 -17.50 34.69 -17.34
CA TYR A 212 -18.92 34.79 -17.72
C TYR A 212 -19.78 35.61 -16.77
N VAL A 213 -19.35 35.79 -15.51
CA VAL A 213 -20.11 36.54 -14.49
C VAL A 213 -19.22 37.57 -13.78
N PRO A 214 -18.56 38.48 -14.50
CA PRO A 214 -17.57 39.40 -13.92
C PRO A 214 -18.18 40.38 -12.90
N SER A 215 -19.51 40.53 -12.86
CA SER A 215 -20.23 41.33 -11.86
C SER A 215 -19.98 40.86 -10.43
N VAL A 216 -19.74 39.55 -10.22
CA VAL A 216 -19.39 38.98 -8.89
C VAL A 216 -18.10 39.59 -8.34
N PHE A 217 -17.21 40.04 -9.21
CA PHE A 217 -15.93 40.65 -8.85
C PHE A 217 -15.93 42.17 -9.00
N GLY A 218 -17.08 42.83 -9.07
CA GLY A 218 -17.15 44.29 -9.24
C GLY A 218 -16.94 44.78 -10.67
N GLY A 219 -17.11 43.89 -11.67
CA GLY A 219 -17.08 44.23 -13.10
C GLY A 219 -15.87 43.68 -13.86
N THR A 220 -15.85 43.90 -15.17
CA THR A 220 -14.87 43.30 -16.09
C THR A 220 -13.42 43.69 -15.79
N SER A 221 -13.18 44.93 -15.36
CA SER A 221 -11.84 45.43 -15.03
C SER A 221 -11.27 44.71 -13.79
N GLN A 222 -12.07 44.60 -12.72
CA GLN A 222 -11.66 43.94 -11.49
C GLN A 222 -11.50 42.42 -11.68
N ALA A 223 -12.39 41.78 -12.45
CA ALA A 223 -12.26 40.36 -12.81
C ALA A 223 -10.95 40.08 -13.61
N LYS A 224 -10.58 40.95 -14.56
CA LYS A 224 -9.32 40.83 -15.30
C LYS A 224 -8.09 40.98 -14.41
N ALA A 225 -8.15 41.83 -13.38
CA ALA A 225 -7.05 41.99 -12.42
C ALA A 225 -6.76 40.70 -11.62
N LEU A 226 -7.75 39.80 -11.51
CA LEU A 226 -7.64 38.52 -10.80
C LEU A 226 -7.05 37.37 -11.65
N TRP A 227 -6.95 37.52 -12.98
CA TRP A 227 -6.42 36.49 -13.88
C TRP A 227 -5.00 36.04 -13.52
N LYS A 228 -4.19 36.94 -12.95
CA LYS A 228 -2.83 36.61 -12.47
C LYS A 228 -2.84 35.57 -11.35
N TYR A 229 -3.78 35.68 -10.41
CA TYR A 229 -3.90 34.74 -9.30
C TYR A 229 -4.44 33.40 -9.79
N HIS A 230 -5.42 33.41 -10.69
CA HIS A 230 -5.88 32.20 -11.36
C HIS A 230 -4.73 31.49 -12.07
N ARG A 231 -3.86 32.21 -12.78
CA ARG A 231 -2.70 31.61 -13.45
C ARG A 231 -1.73 30.94 -12.48
N VAL A 232 -1.28 31.67 -11.43
CA VAL A 232 -0.31 31.12 -10.46
C VAL A 232 -0.91 29.94 -9.71
N SER A 233 -2.16 30.07 -9.25
CA SER A 233 -2.95 29.01 -8.63
C SER A 233 -3.06 27.77 -9.54
N GLY A 234 -3.29 27.98 -10.84
CA GLY A 234 -3.39 26.92 -11.83
C GLY A 234 -2.10 26.11 -12.01
N TYR A 235 -0.93 26.76 -11.97
CA TYR A 235 0.36 26.03 -12.02
C TYR A 235 0.63 25.22 -10.75
N LEU A 236 0.30 25.79 -9.58
CA LEU A 236 0.42 25.05 -8.31
C LEU A 236 -0.52 23.83 -8.28
N LEU A 237 -1.74 24.01 -8.78
CA LEU A 237 -2.69 22.91 -8.96
C LEU A 237 -2.17 21.86 -9.94
N LEU A 238 -1.56 22.27 -11.06
CA LEU A 238 -1.01 21.32 -12.02
C LEU A 238 0.11 20.47 -11.42
N ILE A 239 0.97 21.05 -10.57
CA ILE A 239 1.97 20.28 -9.81
C ILE A 239 1.28 19.26 -8.91
N LEU A 240 0.21 19.67 -8.21
CA LEU A 240 -0.55 18.77 -7.34
C LEU A 240 -1.25 17.64 -8.12
N VAL A 241 -1.78 17.92 -9.32
CA VAL A 241 -2.34 16.92 -10.23
C VAL A 241 -1.29 15.86 -10.57
N TRP A 242 -0.09 16.27 -10.95
CA TRP A 242 0.98 15.34 -11.34
C TRP A 242 1.57 14.57 -10.15
N ILE A 243 1.68 15.17 -8.97
CA ILE A 243 2.05 14.44 -7.73
C ILE A 243 1.01 13.36 -7.43
N THR A 244 -0.29 13.71 -7.50
CA THR A 244 -1.38 12.77 -7.25
C THR A 244 -1.39 11.63 -8.28
N ALA A 245 -1.14 11.95 -9.56
CA ALA A 245 -1.03 10.99 -10.64
C ALA A 245 0.11 9.99 -10.41
N GLN A 246 1.29 10.45 -9.95
CA GLN A 246 2.40 9.55 -9.61
C GLN A 246 2.08 8.65 -8.42
N LEU A 247 1.48 9.20 -7.36
CA LEU A 247 1.03 8.39 -6.23
C LEU A 247 0.01 7.31 -6.67
N GLY A 248 -0.78 7.58 -7.71
CA GLY A 248 -1.73 6.63 -8.28
C GLY A 248 -1.08 5.58 -9.20
N ALA A 249 -0.09 5.99 -9.99
CA ALA A 249 0.69 5.09 -10.85
C ALA A 249 1.47 4.04 -10.06
N HIS A 250 1.78 4.34 -8.79
CA HIS A 250 2.49 3.47 -7.86
C HIS A 250 1.56 2.82 -6.81
N ALA A 251 0.24 2.89 -7.01
CA ALA A 251 -0.71 2.17 -6.19
C ALA A 251 -0.74 0.68 -6.58
N ASP A 252 -1.04 -0.20 -5.62
CA ASP A 252 -1.00 -1.66 -5.76
C ASP A 252 -1.66 -2.14 -7.06
N PHE A 253 -2.89 -1.70 -7.36
CA PHE A 253 -3.58 -2.07 -8.60
C PHE A 253 -2.77 -1.78 -9.87
N MET A 254 -2.13 -0.61 -9.96
CA MET A 254 -1.36 -0.24 -11.14
C MET A 254 -0.07 -1.04 -11.25
N VAL A 255 0.60 -1.30 -10.11
CA VAL A 255 1.85 -2.06 -10.04
C VAL A 255 1.63 -3.54 -10.35
N ASP A 256 0.64 -4.14 -9.71
CA ASP A 256 0.32 -5.57 -9.81
C ASP A 256 -0.17 -5.97 -11.21
N ASN A 257 -0.80 -5.03 -11.91
CA ASN A 257 -1.36 -5.25 -13.25
C ASN A 257 -0.49 -4.66 -14.36
N PHE A 258 0.70 -4.14 -14.04
CA PHE A 258 1.56 -3.54 -15.05
C PHE A 258 2.14 -4.62 -15.98
N PRO A 259 1.94 -4.55 -17.32
CA PRO A 259 2.31 -5.65 -18.22
C PRO A 259 3.79 -6.04 -18.18
N VAL A 260 4.67 -5.07 -17.89
CA VAL A 260 6.12 -5.26 -17.83
C VAL A 260 6.67 -4.52 -16.61
N PRO A 261 6.73 -5.13 -15.42
CA PRO A 261 7.06 -4.43 -14.16
C PRO A 261 8.39 -3.65 -14.21
N SER A 262 9.37 -4.12 -14.99
CA SER A 262 10.66 -3.43 -15.18
C SER A 262 10.53 -2.07 -15.89
N PHE A 263 9.36 -1.72 -16.44
CA PHE A 263 9.07 -0.45 -17.11
C PHE A 263 8.27 0.55 -16.27
N LEU A 264 8.00 0.26 -14.99
CA LEU A 264 7.32 1.19 -14.08
C LEU A 264 8.02 2.55 -13.95
N TRP A 265 9.34 2.62 -14.16
CA TRP A 265 10.10 3.87 -14.16
C TRP A 265 9.69 4.84 -15.30
N LEU A 266 9.01 4.38 -16.33
CA LEU A 266 8.53 5.23 -17.43
C LEU A 266 7.50 6.26 -16.99
N TYR A 267 6.78 6.03 -15.88
CA TYR A 267 5.92 7.05 -15.28
C TYR A 267 6.74 8.28 -14.84
N TRP A 268 7.94 8.09 -14.29
CA TRP A 268 8.84 9.21 -13.94
C TRP A 268 9.35 9.93 -15.18
N VAL A 269 9.64 9.21 -16.26
CA VAL A 269 10.01 9.80 -17.56
C VAL A 269 8.90 10.71 -18.08
N SER A 270 7.64 10.25 -18.03
CA SER A 270 6.51 11.08 -18.47
C SER A 270 6.42 12.40 -17.69
N LEU A 271 6.63 12.37 -16.37
CA LEU A 271 6.61 13.57 -15.53
C LEU A 271 7.73 14.55 -15.91
N VAL A 272 8.95 14.04 -16.10
CA VAL A 272 10.10 14.87 -16.46
C VAL A 272 9.87 15.54 -17.82
N LEU A 273 9.38 14.79 -18.81
CA LEU A 273 9.06 15.31 -20.14
C LEU A 273 8.00 16.42 -20.08
N VAL A 274 6.93 16.21 -19.31
CA VAL A 274 5.88 17.21 -19.11
C VAL A 274 6.40 18.44 -18.37
N ALA A 275 7.17 18.26 -17.30
CA ALA A 275 7.75 19.36 -16.54
C ALA A 275 8.66 20.23 -17.40
N ILE A 276 9.51 19.61 -18.24
CA ILE A 276 10.38 20.32 -19.20
C ILE A 276 9.53 21.14 -20.19
N GLY A 277 8.49 20.52 -20.77
CA GLY A 277 7.65 21.19 -21.75
C GLY A 277 6.85 22.35 -21.16
N ILE A 278 6.31 22.22 -19.94
CA ILE A 278 5.59 23.30 -19.24
C ILE A 278 6.57 24.41 -18.86
N PHE A 279 7.71 24.08 -18.26
CA PHE A 279 8.66 25.07 -17.76
C PHE A 279 9.17 25.97 -18.89
N LYS A 280 9.46 25.40 -20.07
CA LYS A 280 9.94 26.16 -21.23
C LYS A 280 8.86 27.02 -21.89
N ARG A 281 7.58 26.69 -21.72
CA ARG A 281 6.45 27.47 -22.26
C ARG A 281 5.89 28.47 -21.26
N THR A 282 6.22 28.31 -19.97
CA THR A 282 5.79 29.23 -18.92
C THR A 282 6.61 30.50 -18.99
N ASP A 283 5.95 31.62 -19.23
CA ASP A 283 6.58 32.93 -19.16
C ASP A 283 6.87 33.28 -17.68
N VAL A 284 8.06 32.90 -17.21
CA VAL A 284 8.52 33.08 -15.83
C VAL A 284 8.50 34.56 -15.42
N SER A 285 8.64 35.51 -16.35
CA SER A 285 8.54 36.94 -16.04
C SER A 285 7.13 37.31 -15.54
N LYS A 286 6.10 36.66 -16.09
CA LYS A 286 4.71 36.77 -15.62
C LYS A 286 4.42 35.96 -14.36
N CYS A 287 5.41 35.27 -13.79
CA CYS A 287 5.32 34.58 -12.49
C CYS A 287 6.15 35.32 -11.43
N LEU A 288 7.39 35.72 -11.75
CA LEU A 288 8.32 36.45 -10.89
C LEU A 288 7.91 37.89 -10.58
N LEU A 289 7.21 38.57 -11.49
CA LEU A 289 6.60 39.88 -11.20
C LEU A 289 5.67 39.83 -9.97
N TYR A 290 5.17 38.64 -9.62
CA TYR A 290 4.14 38.46 -8.58
C TYR A 290 4.65 37.76 -7.31
N ALA A 291 5.82 37.13 -7.33
CA ALA A 291 6.48 36.64 -6.12
C ALA A 291 6.81 37.82 -5.16
N ASN A 292 7.22 38.97 -5.73
CA ASN A 292 7.50 40.21 -4.99
C ASN A 292 6.26 40.85 -4.32
N LEU A 293 5.05 40.42 -4.69
CA LEU A 293 3.78 40.94 -4.14
C LEU A 293 3.21 40.07 -3.02
N ILE A 294 3.66 38.80 -2.92
CA ILE A 294 3.17 37.81 -1.95
C ILE A 294 4.15 37.63 -0.78
N LEU A 295 5.43 37.92 -1.01
CA LEU A 295 6.46 37.97 0.04
C LEU A 295 7.36 39.19 -0.21
N PRO A 296 7.37 40.21 0.66
CA PRO A 296 8.34 41.29 0.55
C PRO A 296 9.69 40.75 1.04
N PHE A 297 10.45 40.08 0.16
CA PHE A 297 11.84 39.75 0.42
C PHE A 297 12.76 40.74 -0.29
N ASP A 298 13.73 41.22 0.48
CA ASP A 298 14.69 42.24 0.10
C ASP A 298 15.55 41.77 -1.09
N LYS A 299 15.54 42.55 -2.18
CA LYS A 299 16.15 42.24 -3.48
C LYS A 299 17.66 42.02 -3.38
N ALA A 300 18.32 42.61 -2.38
CA ALA A 300 19.77 42.59 -2.21
C ALA A 300 20.34 41.20 -1.84
N ASN A 301 19.56 40.31 -1.23
CA ASN A 301 20.05 39.00 -0.77
C ASN A 301 19.86 37.86 -1.79
N LEU A 302 19.03 38.06 -2.83
CA LEU A 302 18.73 37.00 -3.80
C LEU A 302 19.81 36.88 -4.89
N GLU A 303 20.40 38.01 -5.31
CA GLU A 303 21.46 38.02 -6.34
C GLU A 303 22.77 37.38 -5.83
N ALA A 304 23.03 37.45 -4.52
CA ALA A 304 24.16 36.76 -3.90
C ALA A 304 23.93 35.23 -3.75
N SER A 305 22.67 34.78 -3.71
CA SER A 305 22.32 33.37 -3.44
C SER A 305 22.16 32.52 -4.70
N PHE A 306 21.99 33.13 -5.89
CA PHE A 306 21.80 32.42 -7.15
C PHE A 306 23.09 32.14 -7.94
N THR A 307 24.23 32.63 -7.44
CA THR A 307 25.55 32.40 -8.05
C THR A 307 26.35 31.37 -7.25
N ILE A 308 25.77 30.18 -7.03
CA ILE A 308 26.53 29.02 -6.53
C ILE A 308 26.49 27.92 -7.59
N ASN A 309 27.69 27.55 -7.99
CA ASN A 309 28.12 26.76 -9.13
C ASN A 309 27.46 25.36 -9.19
N ILE A 310 26.59 25.11 -10.17
CA ILE A 310 25.88 23.84 -10.45
C ILE A 310 26.81 22.79 -11.09
N SER A 311 28.01 22.62 -10.54
CA SER A 311 28.94 21.56 -10.99
C SER A 311 29.38 20.60 -9.89
N ASN A 312 29.32 20.99 -8.61
CA ASN A 312 29.84 20.16 -7.51
C ASN A 312 28.79 19.60 -6.53
N GLN A 313 27.51 19.97 -6.60
CA GLN A 313 26.48 19.45 -5.68
C GLN A 313 25.61 18.31 -6.23
N LEU A 314 25.72 17.99 -7.53
CA LEU A 314 24.99 16.85 -8.13
C LEU A 314 25.54 15.47 -7.72
N ARG A 315 26.64 15.40 -6.96
CA ARG A 315 27.16 14.15 -6.38
C ARG A 315 26.69 13.84 -4.96
N CYS A 316 25.95 14.74 -4.30
CA CYS A 316 25.46 14.53 -2.92
C CYS A 316 23.93 14.33 -2.80
N LEU A 317 23.21 14.32 -3.93
CA LEU A 317 21.73 14.34 -3.94
C LEU A 317 21.05 12.95 -4.04
N THR A 318 21.78 11.84 -3.85
CA THR A 318 21.19 10.49 -3.92
C THR A 318 20.98 9.81 -2.57
N TYR A 319 21.25 10.44 -1.42
CA TYR A 319 21.20 9.72 -0.14
C TYR A 319 20.45 10.36 1.05
N ASP A 320 19.80 11.52 0.91
CA ASP A 320 19.22 12.17 2.11
C ASP A 320 17.91 12.98 1.92
N PHE A 321 17.11 12.64 0.90
CA PHE A 321 15.85 13.35 0.63
C PHE A 321 14.60 12.72 1.26
N SER A 322 14.68 11.45 1.71
CA SER A 322 13.56 10.72 2.33
C SER A 322 13.38 11.06 3.82
N THR A 323 14.44 11.44 4.52
CA THR A 323 14.46 11.67 5.97
C THR A 323 14.13 13.12 6.36
N LEU A 324 14.49 14.12 5.53
CA LEU A 324 14.37 15.53 5.92
C LEU A 324 12.96 16.14 5.71
N VAL A 325 12.15 15.57 4.82
CA VAL A 325 10.82 16.12 4.46
C VAL A 325 9.71 15.57 5.35
N LEU A 326 9.84 14.37 5.91
CA LEU A 326 8.82 13.78 6.77
C LEU A 326 8.95 14.24 8.24
N ASP A 327 10.16 14.42 8.77
CA ASP A 327 10.38 14.81 10.18
C ASP A 327 10.04 16.28 10.48
N ARG A 328 10.15 17.18 9.50
CA ARG A 328 9.79 18.60 9.69
C ARG A 328 8.30 18.91 9.55
N PHE A 329 7.52 18.02 8.94
CA PHE A 329 6.06 18.21 8.83
C PHE A 329 5.30 17.64 10.03
N ALA A 330 5.84 16.61 10.72
CA ALA A 330 5.24 16.04 11.93
C ALA A 330 5.32 16.98 13.16
N SER A 331 6.30 17.90 13.23
CA SER A 331 6.57 18.72 14.43
C SER A 331 6.00 20.16 14.41
N GLN A 332 5.15 20.53 13.45
CA GLN A 332 4.71 21.93 13.27
C GLN A 332 3.18 22.09 13.21
N GLY A 333 2.45 21.52 14.17
CA GLY A 333 1.02 21.80 14.41
C GLY A 333 0.68 23.27 14.75
N LYS A 334 1.67 24.18 14.79
CA LYS A 334 1.47 25.61 15.07
C LYS A 334 1.45 26.52 13.84
N ARG A 335 1.67 26.02 12.62
CA ARG A 335 1.75 26.86 11.39
C ARG A 335 0.48 26.93 10.54
N CYS A 336 -0.55 26.13 10.82
CA CYS A 336 -1.89 26.30 10.20
C CYS A 336 -2.62 27.56 10.70
N TYR A 337 -2.11 28.22 11.75
CA TYR A 337 -2.67 29.47 12.29
C TYR A 337 -2.48 30.69 11.36
N VAL A 338 -1.46 30.67 10.49
CA VAL A 338 -1.16 31.77 9.58
C VAL A 338 -2.14 31.82 8.41
N LEU A 339 -2.50 30.66 7.84
CA LEU A 339 -3.50 30.56 6.77
C LEU A 339 -4.91 30.90 7.28
N TRP A 340 -5.21 30.56 8.54
CA TRP A 340 -6.47 30.92 9.21
C TRP A 340 -6.57 32.42 9.53
N LYS A 341 -5.48 33.06 9.98
CA LYS A 341 -5.41 34.53 10.12
C LYS A 341 -5.48 35.25 8.77
N PHE A 342 -4.92 34.67 7.72
CA PHE A 342 -5.03 35.19 6.35
C PHE A 342 -6.48 35.19 5.84
N LEU A 343 -7.25 34.14 6.15
CA LEU A 343 -8.68 34.05 5.79
C LEU A 343 -9.58 34.96 6.63
N GLN A 344 -9.25 35.21 7.91
CA GLN A 344 -9.98 36.20 8.73
C GLN A 344 -9.81 37.64 8.23
N SER A 345 -8.70 37.95 7.54
CA SER A 345 -8.47 39.27 6.94
C SER A 345 -9.40 39.60 5.75
N TYR A 346 -10.20 38.63 5.27
CA TYR A 346 -11.09 38.79 4.10
C TYR A 346 -12.59 38.83 4.47
N ASN A 347 -12.92 39.14 5.72
CA ASN A 347 -14.28 39.04 6.26
C ASN A 347 -15.16 40.30 6.04
N LYS A 348 -15.18 40.87 4.83
CA LYS A 348 -16.05 42.04 4.50
C LYS A 348 -16.95 41.85 3.27
N THR A 349 -17.06 40.65 2.70
CA THR A 349 -18.01 40.36 1.61
C THR A 349 -18.71 39.02 1.81
N ASN A 350 -19.95 38.92 1.34
CA ASN A 350 -20.80 37.71 1.44
C ASN A 350 -20.16 36.44 0.82
N VAL A 351 -19.08 36.59 0.03
CA VAL A 351 -18.27 35.49 -0.54
C VAL A 351 -17.29 34.90 0.48
N GLY A 352 -16.76 35.70 1.41
CA GLY A 352 -15.88 35.22 2.48
C GLY A 352 -16.62 34.30 3.47
N ALA A 353 -17.89 34.59 3.73
CA ALA A 353 -18.75 33.73 4.55
C ALA A 353 -19.11 32.40 3.85
N LEU A 354 -19.31 32.42 2.54
CA LEU A 354 -19.60 31.22 1.75
C LEU A 354 -18.38 30.31 1.62
N LEU A 355 -17.19 30.88 1.37
CA LEU A 355 -15.94 30.13 1.36
C LEU A 355 -15.59 29.61 2.76
N ALA A 356 -15.78 30.42 3.81
CA ALA A 356 -15.63 29.97 5.20
C ALA A 356 -16.62 28.83 5.53
N ALA A 357 -17.84 28.83 5.02
CA ALA A 357 -18.82 27.75 5.20
C ALA A 357 -18.44 26.47 4.44
N ILE A 358 -17.96 26.60 3.20
CA ILE A 358 -17.49 25.47 2.37
C ILE A 358 -16.23 24.83 2.95
N PHE A 359 -15.30 25.60 3.52
CA PHE A 359 -14.13 25.07 4.25
C PHE A 359 -14.46 24.64 5.69
N ALA A 360 -15.50 25.21 6.32
CA ALA A 360 -15.95 24.81 7.66
C ALA A 360 -16.72 23.49 7.66
N LEU A 361 -17.35 23.07 6.56
CA LEU A 361 -18.10 21.80 6.51
C LEU A 361 -17.18 20.56 6.60
N PRO A 362 -16.06 20.47 5.87
CA PRO A 362 -15.05 19.44 6.10
C PRO A 362 -14.36 19.60 7.45
N MET A 363 -14.08 20.83 7.89
CA MET A 363 -13.38 21.10 9.16
C MET A 363 -14.24 20.86 10.41
N ARG A 364 -15.58 20.97 10.32
CA ARG A 364 -16.52 20.57 11.40
C ARG A 364 -16.61 19.06 11.49
N TYR A 365 -16.58 18.35 10.35
CA TYR A 365 -16.51 16.90 10.33
C TYR A 365 -15.16 16.39 10.86
N ILE A 366 -14.05 17.04 10.51
CA ILE A 366 -12.71 16.80 11.06
C ILE A 366 -12.64 17.14 12.56
N ARG A 367 -13.32 18.18 13.04
CA ARG A 367 -13.39 18.51 14.47
C ARG A 367 -14.28 17.55 15.27
N GLN A 368 -15.36 17.03 14.70
CA GLN A 368 -16.18 16.00 15.36
C GLN A 368 -15.47 14.65 15.39
N SER A 369 -14.73 14.28 14.34
CA SER A 369 -13.92 13.05 14.31
C SER A 369 -12.64 13.14 15.15
N GLN A 370 -12.04 14.33 15.29
CA GLN A 370 -10.90 14.54 16.20
C GLN A 370 -11.30 14.76 17.66
N ALA A 371 -12.48 15.32 17.96
CA ALA A 371 -12.98 15.46 19.34
C ALA A 371 -13.33 14.10 19.96
N ILE A 372 -13.71 13.11 19.16
CA ILE A 372 -13.86 11.72 19.61
C ILE A 372 -12.48 11.07 19.88
N ARG A 373 -11.42 11.49 19.18
CA ARG A 373 -10.04 10.98 19.41
C ARG A 373 -9.26 11.69 20.53
N LEU A 374 -9.60 12.92 20.89
CA LEU A 374 -8.86 13.72 21.88
C LEU A 374 -9.37 13.58 23.33
N ALA A 375 -10.33 12.69 23.58
CA ALA A 375 -10.77 12.31 24.93
C ALA A 375 -10.22 10.95 25.39
N LYS A 376 -9.22 10.36 24.70
CA LYS A 376 -8.42 9.28 25.28
C LYS A 376 -7.21 9.92 26.01
N PRO A 377 -6.96 9.58 27.29
CA PRO A 377 -5.74 10.01 27.98
C PRO A 377 -4.51 9.56 27.17
N LEU A 378 -3.40 10.29 27.27
CA LEU A 378 -2.11 9.95 26.65
C LEU A 378 -1.78 8.46 26.91
N GLN A 379 -2.14 7.61 25.94
CA GLN A 379 -1.99 6.17 26.02
C GLN A 379 -0.62 5.85 25.40
N THR A 380 0.20 5.10 26.13
CA THR A 380 1.43 4.49 25.63
C THR A 380 1.15 3.84 24.27
N SER A 381 2.03 4.05 23.29
CA SER A 381 1.91 3.43 21.97
C SER A 381 1.63 1.94 22.09
N THR A 382 0.49 1.48 21.57
CA THR A 382 0.04 0.08 21.53
C THR A 382 0.55 -0.67 20.29
N MET A 383 1.47 -0.06 19.55
CA MET A 383 2.22 -0.71 18.48
C MET A 383 3.11 -1.79 19.09
N VAL A 384 2.97 -3.01 18.57
CA VAL A 384 3.79 -4.18 18.91
C VAL A 384 4.39 -4.71 17.62
N LYS A 385 5.71 -4.87 17.56
CA LYS A 385 6.39 -5.56 16.47
C LYS A 385 6.53 -7.03 16.79
N ILE A 386 5.91 -7.88 15.99
CA ILE A 386 5.90 -9.33 16.22
C ILE A 386 6.74 -10.01 15.14
N ALA A 387 7.69 -10.85 15.56
CA ALA A 387 8.45 -11.74 14.71
C ALA A 387 7.91 -13.17 14.82
N VAL A 388 7.77 -13.85 13.69
CA VAL A 388 7.31 -15.24 13.59
C VAL A 388 8.34 -16.02 12.82
N VAL A 389 8.84 -17.11 13.42
CA VAL A 389 9.91 -17.92 12.83
C VAL A 389 9.31 -19.22 12.32
N GLN A 390 9.10 -19.31 11.02
CA GLN A 390 8.85 -20.58 10.36
C GLN A 390 10.14 -21.39 10.42
N PHE A 391 10.22 -22.34 11.34
CA PHE A 391 11.48 -22.92 11.78
C PHE A 391 11.59 -24.39 11.40
N HIS A 392 12.72 -24.78 10.82
CA HIS A 392 12.99 -26.20 10.56
C HIS A 392 13.45 -26.87 11.84
N ILE A 393 12.64 -27.80 12.37
CA ILE A 393 12.95 -28.50 13.61
C ILE A 393 13.80 -29.71 13.29
N ARG A 394 15.00 -29.77 13.87
CA ARG A 394 15.81 -30.98 13.83
C ARG A 394 15.22 -32.00 14.79
N GLN A 395 14.65 -33.07 14.25
CA GLN A 395 14.02 -34.13 15.04
C GLN A 395 15.09 -34.94 15.77
N THR A 396 14.79 -35.34 17.01
CA THR A 396 15.71 -36.13 17.84
C THR A 396 15.60 -37.60 17.46
N ILE A 397 16.69 -38.19 16.94
CA ILE A 397 16.72 -39.59 16.44
C ILE A 397 17.48 -40.52 17.40
N SER A 398 18.06 -39.98 18.48
CA SER A 398 18.83 -40.75 19.48
C SER A 398 18.77 -40.09 20.87
N ASP A 399 19.18 -40.81 21.93
CA ASP A 399 19.23 -40.30 23.32
C ASP A 399 20.24 -39.15 23.55
N GLU A 400 20.91 -38.66 22.50
CA GLU A 400 21.87 -37.57 22.59
C GLU A 400 21.17 -36.19 22.54
N ASP A 401 21.40 -35.38 23.58
CA ASP A 401 20.99 -33.97 23.74
C ASP A 401 21.40 -33.00 22.60
N TRP A 402 22.10 -33.48 21.57
CA TRP A 402 22.73 -32.67 20.54
C TRP A 402 21.71 -31.93 19.65
N ASP A 403 20.62 -32.60 19.27
CA ASP A 403 19.62 -32.02 18.37
C ASP A 403 18.85 -30.88 19.05
N VAL A 404 18.47 -31.07 20.32
CA VAL A 404 17.87 -30.03 21.17
C VAL A 404 18.78 -28.81 21.28
N LYS A 405 20.07 -29.01 21.58
CA LYS A 405 21.06 -27.91 21.63
C LYS A 405 21.19 -27.18 20.29
N THR A 406 21.14 -27.93 19.18
CA THR A 406 21.21 -27.35 17.83
C THR A 406 20.01 -26.48 17.53
N ASN A 407 18.80 -26.94 17.88
CA ASN A 407 17.58 -26.15 17.74
C ASN A 407 17.65 -24.86 18.57
N ILE A 408 18.10 -24.94 19.83
CA ILE A 408 18.25 -23.77 20.71
C ILE A 408 19.29 -22.78 20.18
N MET A 409 20.46 -23.24 19.74
CA MET A 409 21.48 -22.36 19.14
C MET A 409 20.95 -21.65 17.89
N LYS A 410 20.17 -22.34 17.06
CA LYS A 410 19.56 -21.75 15.87
C LYS A 410 18.47 -20.74 16.25
N ALA A 411 17.62 -21.05 17.24
CA ALA A 411 16.64 -20.09 17.74
C ALA A 411 17.29 -18.86 18.38
N GLU A 412 18.39 -19.00 19.11
CA GLU A 412 19.11 -17.84 19.64
C GLU A 412 19.56 -16.88 18.54
N ARG A 413 19.95 -17.39 17.36
CA ARG A 413 20.29 -16.52 16.22
C ARG A 413 19.07 -15.73 15.75
N PHE A 414 17.92 -16.37 15.58
CA PHE A 414 16.67 -15.67 15.23
C PHE A 414 16.24 -14.68 16.30
N ILE A 415 16.38 -15.03 17.59
CA ILE A 415 16.09 -14.12 18.71
C ILE A 415 16.99 -12.89 18.64
N ALA A 416 18.29 -13.08 18.39
CA ALA A 416 19.24 -11.98 18.25
C ALA A 416 18.90 -11.08 17.04
N GLU A 417 18.56 -11.67 15.89
CA GLU A 417 18.16 -10.96 14.68
C GLU A 417 16.85 -10.17 14.90
N ALA A 418 15.85 -10.79 15.55
CA ALA A 418 14.59 -10.14 15.89
C ALA A 418 14.81 -8.97 16.87
N ALA A 419 15.64 -9.16 17.90
CA ALA A 419 16.01 -8.10 18.84
C ALA A 419 16.76 -6.95 18.15
N GLN A 420 17.65 -7.25 17.21
CA GLN A 420 18.32 -6.24 16.38
C GLN A 420 17.33 -5.46 15.50
N ALA A 421 16.30 -6.13 14.98
CA ALA A 421 15.18 -5.53 14.26
C ALA A 421 14.17 -4.80 15.17
N LYS A 422 14.41 -4.80 16.49
CA LYS A 422 13.54 -4.23 17.53
C LYS A 422 12.16 -4.86 17.55
N ALA A 423 12.08 -6.18 17.36
CA ALA A 423 10.87 -6.94 17.62
C ALA A 423 10.58 -6.94 19.13
N ASP A 424 9.32 -6.85 19.48
CA ASP A 424 8.82 -6.87 20.85
C ASP A 424 8.52 -8.29 21.33
N ILE A 425 8.03 -9.13 20.41
CA ILE A 425 7.66 -10.53 20.62
C ILE A 425 8.27 -11.38 19.49
N ILE A 426 8.84 -12.54 19.83
CA ILE A 426 9.23 -13.57 18.86
C ILE A 426 8.52 -14.91 19.16
N VAL A 427 8.04 -15.58 18.11
CA VAL A 427 7.26 -16.83 18.21
C VAL A 427 7.90 -17.95 17.40
N PHE A 428 7.97 -19.14 18.00
CA PHE A 428 8.45 -20.39 17.41
C PHE A 428 7.33 -21.45 17.31
N PRO A 429 7.49 -22.51 16.50
CA PRO A 429 6.44 -23.49 16.20
C PRO A 429 6.21 -24.55 17.29
N GLU A 430 5.20 -25.40 17.09
CA GLU A 430 4.94 -26.55 17.97
C GLU A 430 6.07 -27.58 17.86
N TYR A 431 6.31 -28.33 18.94
CA TYR A 431 7.36 -29.36 19.03
C TYR A 431 8.79 -28.84 18.83
N PHE A 432 8.99 -27.55 19.11
CA PHE A 432 10.19 -26.78 18.75
C PHE A 432 11.53 -27.45 19.12
N LEU A 433 11.61 -28.14 20.27
CA LEU A 433 12.87 -28.70 20.76
C LEU A 433 13.22 -30.07 20.16
N THR A 434 12.24 -30.96 19.98
CA THR A 434 12.46 -32.39 19.73
C THR A 434 11.80 -32.92 18.46
N GLY A 435 10.84 -32.19 17.90
CA GLY A 435 9.91 -32.72 16.90
C GLY A 435 8.74 -33.49 17.53
N PRO A 436 7.76 -33.92 16.71
CA PRO A 436 6.61 -34.69 17.17
C PRO A 436 7.05 -36.03 17.77
N LEU A 437 6.32 -36.52 18.77
CA LEU A 437 6.64 -37.80 19.40
C LEU A 437 6.20 -39.01 18.57
N GLU A 438 7.15 -39.88 18.27
CA GLU A 438 6.88 -41.21 17.73
C GLU A 438 6.75 -42.29 18.82
N ASP A 439 7.36 -42.09 19.99
CA ASP A 439 7.28 -42.94 21.18
C ASP A 439 7.45 -42.13 22.49
N LYS A 440 7.65 -42.82 23.63
CA LYS A 440 7.81 -42.17 24.96
C LYS A 440 9.27 -41.85 25.33
N SER A 441 10.24 -42.06 24.44
CA SER A 441 11.67 -42.02 24.78
C SER A 441 12.27 -40.61 24.78
N HIS A 442 11.65 -39.65 24.10
CA HIS A 442 12.22 -38.31 23.86
C HIS A 442 11.49 -37.19 24.62
N LEU A 443 11.43 -37.29 25.95
CA LEU A 443 10.85 -36.24 26.80
C LEU A 443 11.87 -35.17 27.17
N VAL A 444 11.44 -33.91 27.11
CA VAL A 444 12.25 -32.78 27.53
C VAL A 444 11.99 -32.47 29.01
N ASP A 445 13.04 -32.36 29.80
CA ASP A 445 12.97 -31.79 31.14
C ASP A 445 12.96 -30.25 31.05
N TRP A 446 11.77 -29.71 30.79
CA TRP A 446 11.56 -28.27 30.66
C TRP A 446 11.94 -27.52 31.94
N GLU A 447 11.38 -27.93 33.07
CA GLU A 447 11.49 -27.22 34.35
C GLU A 447 12.94 -27.16 34.86
N SER A 448 13.70 -28.25 34.74
CA SER A 448 15.05 -28.28 35.32
C SER A 448 16.11 -27.58 34.45
N LYS A 449 15.94 -27.62 33.11
CA LYS A 449 16.99 -27.29 32.13
C LYS A 449 16.59 -26.17 31.16
N HIS A 450 15.58 -26.41 30.31
CA HIS A 450 15.34 -25.54 29.14
C HIS A 450 14.54 -24.27 29.44
N HIS A 451 13.68 -24.30 30.46
CA HIS A 451 12.98 -23.12 30.98
C HIS A 451 13.98 -21.98 31.29
N LYS A 452 15.04 -22.29 32.05
CA LYS A 452 16.05 -21.31 32.46
C LYS A 452 16.82 -20.74 31.27
N GLU A 453 17.06 -21.55 30.23
CA GLU A 453 17.76 -21.12 29.02
C GLU A 453 16.93 -20.05 28.29
N PHE A 454 15.64 -20.30 28.03
CA PHE A 454 14.77 -19.32 27.37
C PHE A 454 14.53 -18.06 28.21
N CYS A 455 14.38 -18.18 29.52
CA CYS A 455 14.30 -17.01 30.41
C CYS A 455 15.59 -16.18 30.36
N THR A 456 16.75 -16.82 30.25
CA THR A 456 18.04 -16.12 30.09
C THR A 456 18.12 -15.43 28.74
N LEU A 457 17.67 -16.08 27.66
CA LEU A 457 17.64 -15.49 26.32
C LEU A 457 16.70 -14.28 26.27
N ALA A 458 15.49 -14.38 26.84
CA ALA A 458 14.53 -13.28 26.90
C ALA A 458 15.13 -12.05 27.61
N LYS A 459 15.76 -12.24 28.78
CA LYS A 459 16.51 -11.20 29.51
C LYS A 459 17.64 -10.62 28.68
N LYS A 460 18.49 -11.48 28.10
CA LYS A 460 19.69 -11.11 27.34
C LYS A 460 19.34 -10.20 26.16
N TYR A 461 18.26 -10.51 25.45
CA TYR A 461 17.85 -9.78 24.25
C TYR A 461 16.70 -8.78 24.49
N SER A 462 16.19 -8.69 25.73
CA SER A 462 15.12 -7.76 26.13
C SER A 462 13.83 -7.88 25.29
N ILE A 463 13.49 -9.11 24.91
CA ILE A 463 12.37 -9.46 24.01
C ILE A 463 11.47 -10.50 24.67
N ASP A 464 10.16 -10.41 24.43
CA ASP A 464 9.20 -11.43 24.88
C ASP A 464 9.29 -12.65 23.93
N ILE A 465 9.35 -13.86 24.48
CA ILE A 465 9.57 -15.09 23.73
C ILE A 465 8.41 -16.05 23.94
N VAL A 466 7.83 -16.52 22.85
CA VAL A 466 7.02 -17.74 22.80
C VAL A 466 7.89 -18.82 22.17
N PRO A 467 8.51 -19.72 22.96
CA PRO A 467 9.49 -20.70 22.46
C PRO A 467 8.85 -21.81 21.61
N GLY A 468 7.56 -21.69 21.31
CA GLY A 468 6.78 -22.73 20.69
C GLY A 468 6.15 -23.62 21.73
N THR A 469 6.06 -24.92 21.43
CA THR A 469 5.66 -25.91 22.44
C THR A 469 6.76 -26.89 22.77
N ILE A 470 6.71 -27.38 24.01
CA ILE A 470 7.62 -28.39 24.55
C ILE A 470 6.78 -29.58 25.01
N VAL A 471 7.26 -30.77 24.68
CA VAL A 471 6.69 -32.02 25.17
C VAL A 471 7.44 -32.44 26.42
N GLU A 472 6.73 -32.49 27.54
CA GLU A 472 7.28 -32.70 28.87
C GLU A 472 6.48 -33.77 29.63
N GLY A 473 7.13 -34.43 30.60
CA GLY A 473 6.47 -35.34 31.51
C GLY A 473 5.72 -34.58 32.61
N ASP A 474 4.48 -34.97 32.89
CA ASP A 474 3.72 -34.47 34.03
C ASP A 474 4.17 -35.19 35.30
N GLN A 475 4.59 -34.41 36.32
CA GLN A 475 5.08 -34.93 37.59
C GLN A 475 4.01 -35.69 38.38
N ALA A 476 2.72 -35.57 38.01
CA ALA A 476 1.63 -36.17 38.75
C ALA A 476 1.30 -37.64 38.34
N GLU A 477 1.46 -38.07 37.08
CA GLU A 477 0.79 -39.31 36.60
C GLU A 477 1.44 -40.06 35.41
N ASP A 478 2.76 -40.05 35.20
CA ASP A 478 3.40 -40.68 33.99
C ASP A 478 2.80 -40.17 32.65
N ALA A 479 2.07 -39.06 32.70
CA ALA A 479 1.40 -38.45 31.57
C ALA A 479 2.39 -37.59 30.79
N ILE A 480 2.25 -37.57 29.47
CA ILE A 480 3.06 -36.73 28.60
C ILE A 480 2.17 -35.60 28.12
N ILE A 481 2.63 -34.37 28.24
CA ILE A 481 1.84 -33.18 27.93
C ILE A 481 2.60 -32.29 26.93
N ASN A 482 1.86 -31.54 26.13
CA ASN A 482 2.41 -30.61 25.15
C ASN A 482 2.03 -29.18 25.57
N CYS A 483 3.02 -28.39 25.96
CA CYS A 483 2.82 -27.10 26.60
C CYS A 483 3.47 -25.95 25.82
N ALA A 484 2.72 -24.87 25.63
CA ALA A 484 3.19 -23.57 25.15
C ALA A 484 3.44 -22.63 26.32
N TYR A 485 4.43 -21.74 26.17
CA TYR A 485 4.81 -20.77 27.18
C TYR A 485 4.88 -19.35 26.61
N TYR A 486 4.57 -18.35 27.44
CA TYR A 486 4.85 -16.94 27.15
C TYR A 486 5.84 -16.41 28.18
N ILE A 487 7.03 -16.02 27.73
CA ILE A 487 8.13 -15.54 28.57
C ILE A 487 8.32 -14.06 28.29
N ASP A 488 8.27 -13.21 29.29
CA ASP A 488 8.49 -11.78 29.10
C ASP A 488 9.98 -11.43 28.93
N HIS A 489 10.27 -10.21 28.51
CA HIS A 489 11.64 -9.68 28.43
C HIS A 489 12.44 -9.70 29.73
N ASN A 490 11.79 -9.83 30.90
CA ASN A 490 12.47 -10.02 32.18
C ASN A 490 12.71 -11.49 32.48
N GLY A 491 12.48 -12.41 31.53
CA GLY A 491 12.63 -13.84 31.69
C GLY A 491 11.67 -14.44 32.71
N GLU A 492 10.50 -13.84 32.93
CA GLU A 492 9.43 -14.40 33.74
C GLU A 492 8.43 -15.12 32.83
N VAL A 493 8.04 -16.35 33.22
CA VAL A 493 6.97 -17.08 32.53
C VAL A 493 5.63 -16.49 32.96
N LEU A 494 5.00 -15.72 32.07
CA LEU A 494 3.72 -15.07 32.33
C LEU A 494 2.52 -16.00 32.06
N LEU A 495 2.69 -16.98 31.17
CA LEU A 495 1.61 -17.89 30.77
C LEU A 495 2.17 -19.27 30.45
N LYS A 496 1.51 -20.31 30.94
CA LYS A 496 1.65 -21.71 30.53
C LYS A 496 0.30 -22.17 30.00
N TYR A 497 0.29 -22.81 28.83
CA TYR A 497 -0.88 -23.40 28.22
C TYR A 497 -0.60 -24.84 27.82
N GLN A 498 -1.42 -25.79 28.25
CA GLN A 498 -1.36 -27.19 27.84
C GLN A 498 -2.39 -27.43 26.72
N LYS A 499 -1.96 -28.05 25.62
CA LYS A 499 -2.81 -28.33 24.46
C LYS A 499 -4.08 -29.09 24.87
N VAL A 500 -5.24 -28.53 24.53
CA VAL A 500 -6.56 -29.08 24.91
C VAL A 500 -7.10 -30.00 23.82
N HIS A 501 -7.06 -29.58 22.55
CA HIS A 501 -7.55 -30.41 21.45
C HIS A 501 -6.42 -31.21 20.83
N LEU A 502 -6.35 -32.49 21.19
CA LEU A 502 -5.37 -33.38 20.61
C LEU A 502 -5.76 -33.82 19.19
N TRP A 503 -4.86 -33.63 18.24
CA TRP A 503 -4.96 -34.24 16.91
C TRP A 503 -5.02 -35.76 17.05
N HIS A 504 -5.76 -36.45 16.18
CA HIS A 504 -6.02 -37.87 16.43
C HIS A 504 -4.77 -38.77 16.52
N PRO A 505 -3.66 -38.55 15.77
CA PRO A 505 -2.45 -39.37 15.87
C PRO A 505 -1.67 -39.18 17.17
N GLU A 506 -1.76 -38.02 17.81
CA GLU A 506 -1.02 -37.71 19.05
C GLU A 506 -1.73 -38.20 20.32
N ARG A 507 -3.03 -38.54 20.25
CA ARG A 507 -3.84 -39.02 21.40
C ARG A 507 -3.31 -40.30 22.06
N LYS A 508 -2.51 -41.09 21.33
CA LYS A 508 -1.86 -42.29 21.89
C LYS A 508 -0.70 -41.95 22.84
N TRP A 509 -0.12 -40.76 22.69
CA TRP A 509 1.08 -40.33 23.42
C TRP A 509 0.78 -39.23 24.42
N LEU A 510 -0.05 -38.26 24.03
CA LEU A 510 -0.29 -37.04 24.79
C LEU A 510 -1.55 -37.11 25.64
N THR A 511 -1.50 -36.41 26.77
CA THR A 511 -2.64 -36.16 27.65
C THR A 511 -3.15 -34.74 27.44
N ARG A 512 -4.46 -34.62 27.19
CA ARG A 512 -5.11 -33.33 26.93
C ARG A 512 -5.08 -32.43 28.17
N GLY A 513 -4.99 -31.12 27.95
CA GLY A 513 -5.14 -30.12 29.00
C GLY A 513 -6.56 -30.07 29.57
N GLY A 514 -6.65 -29.92 30.90
CA GLY A 514 -7.93 -29.83 31.63
C GLY A 514 -8.24 -28.42 32.17
N GLU A 515 -7.29 -27.49 32.14
CA GLU A 515 -7.41 -26.19 32.81
C GLU A 515 -8.07 -25.09 31.96
N GLY A 516 -8.52 -25.45 30.75
CA GLY A 516 -9.11 -24.51 29.78
C GLY A 516 -8.08 -23.56 29.16
N TYR A 517 -8.58 -22.58 28.40
CA TYR A 517 -7.74 -21.58 27.76
C TYR A 517 -7.42 -20.45 28.73
N LYS A 518 -6.18 -19.95 28.70
CA LYS A 518 -5.71 -18.89 29.61
C LYS A 518 -5.13 -17.73 28.82
N THR A 519 -5.27 -16.53 29.37
CA THR A 519 -4.67 -15.32 28.84
C THR A 519 -3.82 -14.61 29.90
N VAL A 520 -2.95 -13.70 29.46
CA VAL A 520 -2.17 -12.84 30.33
C VAL A 520 -2.10 -11.42 29.78
N LYS A 521 -2.09 -10.43 30.67
CA LYS A 521 -1.85 -9.04 30.28
C LYS A 521 -0.36 -8.78 30.22
N THR A 522 0.12 -8.28 29.07
CA THR A 522 1.54 -8.04 28.82
C THR A 522 1.94 -6.60 29.14
N ARG A 523 3.26 -6.33 29.09
CA ARG A 523 3.83 -4.97 29.25
C ARG A 523 3.31 -3.95 28.23
N PHE A 524 2.82 -4.41 27.08
CA PHE A 524 2.25 -3.57 26.04
C PHE A 524 0.81 -3.12 26.35
N GLY A 525 0.25 -3.58 27.48
CA GLY A 525 -1.12 -3.25 27.89
C GLY A 525 -2.19 -4.08 27.18
N ILE A 526 -1.80 -5.08 26.38
CA ILE A 526 -2.71 -5.98 25.66
C ILE A 526 -2.84 -7.33 26.37
N THR A 527 -3.99 -7.98 26.16
CA THR A 527 -4.22 -9.34 26.66
C THR A 527 -3.85 -10.37 25.59
N VAL A 528 -2.89 -11.23 25.89
CA VAL A 528 -2.39 -12.30 25.01
C VAL A 528 -2.90 -13.66 25.46
N GLY A 529 -3.40 -14.46 24.54
CA GLY A 529 -3.77 -15.87 24.76
C GLY A 529 -2.88 -16.83 23.97
N LEU A 530 -2.83 -18.08 24.41
CA LEU A 530 -2.15 -19.18 23.71
C LEU A 530 -3.16 -20.26 23.33
N CYS A 531 -3.02 -20.79 22.12
CA CYS A 531 -3.59 -22.07 21.71
C CYS A 531 -2.55 -22.84 20.88
N VAL A 532 -2.76 -24.13 20.60
CA VAL A 532 -1.74 -24.95 19.93
C VAL A 532 -2.36 -25.73 18.78
N CYS A 533 -1.80 -25.53 17.58
CA CYS A 533 -2.04 -26.32 16.37
C CYS A 533 -3.52 -26.66 16.15
N TRP A 534 -3.92 -27.91 16.38
CA TRP A 534 -5.28 -28.39 16.16
C TRP A 534 -6.38 -27.61 16.90
N ASP A 535 -6.03 -26.88 17.97
CA ASP A 535 -6.95 -25.93 18.62
C ASP A 535 -7.51 -24.88 17.65
N ILE A 536 -6.78 -24.50 16.58
CA ILE A 536 -7.20 -23.43 15.66
C ILE A 536 -8.49 -23.78 14.90
N ILE A 537 -8.81 -25.06 14.77
CA ILE A 537 -10.00 -25.56 14.06
C ILE A 537 -11.28 -25.27 14.83
N PHE A 538 -11.18 -25.06 16.15
CA PHE A 538 -12.34 -24.87 17.03
C PHE A 538 -12.58 -23.38 17.29
N PRO A 539 -13.61 -22.74 16.68
CA PRO A 539 -13.94 -21.35 16.94
C PRO A 539 -14.17 -21.07 18.44
N GLU A 540 -14.63 -22.07 19.19
CA GLU A 540 -14.91 -21.99 20.62
C GLU A 540 -13.69 -21.56 21.44
N VAL A 541 -12.48 -21.96 21.02
CA VAL A 541 -11.21 -21.60 21.66
C VAL A 541 -11.01 -20.08 21.65
N PHE A 542 -11.15 -19.47 20.47
CA PHE A 542 -11.01 -18.02 20.29
C PHE A 542 -12.18 -17.26 20.90
N ARG A 543 -13.39 -17.82 20.77
CA ARG A 543 -14.61 -17.25 21.34
C ARG A 543 -14.52 -17.18 22.86
N GLU A 544 -14.03 -18.22 23.51
CA GLU A 544 -13.84 -18.24 24.96
C GLU A 544 -12.81 -17.22 25.41
N MET A 545 -11.62 -17.20 24.80
CA MET A 545 -10.56 -16.25 25.16
C MET A 545 -10.97 -14.80 24.91
N SER A 546 -11.62 -14.51 23.78
CA SER A 546 -12.04 -13.14 23.43
C SER A 546 -13.21 -12.65 24.29
N LEU A 547 -14.24 -13.47 24.53
CA LEU A 547 -15.42 -13.05 25.30
C LEU A 547 -15.19 -13.05 26.81
N LYS A 548 -14.62 -14.13 27.35
CA LYS A 548 -14.53 -14.30 28.80
C LYS A 548 -13.28 -13.63 29.38
N GLN A 549 -12.22 -13.54 28.59
CA GLN A 549 -10.91 -13.10 29.06
C GLN A 549 -10.39 -11.87 28.30
N HIS A 550 -11.16 -11.31 27.38
CA HIS A 550 -10.81 -10.12 26.60
C HIS A 550 -9.46 -10.23 25.89
N ALA A 551 -9.13 -11.41 25.35
CA ALA A 551 -7.95 -11.59 24.51
C ALA A 551 -7.99 -10.63 23.32
N GLN A 552 -6.85 -10.02 23.00
CA GLN A 552 -6.67 -9.14 21.84
C GLN A 552 -5.65 -9.70 20.86
N LEU A 553 -4.70 -10.52 21.33
CA LEU A 553 -3.76 -11.26 20.50
C LEU A 553 -3.78 -12.73 20.93
N ILE A 554 -3.95 -13.64 19.97
CA ILE A 554 -3.86 -15.09 20.22
C ILE A 554 -2.71 -15.65 19.39
N ILE A 555 -1.78 -16.34 20.06
CA ILE A 555 -0.59 -16.92 19.43
C ILE A 555 -0.77 -18.44 19.38
N ALA A 556 -0.56 -19.00 18.19
CA ALA A 556 -0.76 -20.40 17.86
C ALA A 556 0.51 -21.01 17.26
N PRO A 557 1.40 -21.57 18.09
CA PRO A 557 2.44 -22.49 17.61
C PRO A 557 1.79 -23.73 17.00
N ALA A 558 2.33 -24.18 15.88
CA ALA A 558 1.81 -25.32 15.13
C ALA A 558 2.92 -26.17 14.49
N TYR A 559 2.58 -27.42 14.26
CA TYR A 559 3.31 -28.36 13.42
C TYR A 559 2.28 -29.00 12.49
N TRP A 560 2.24 -28.54 11.24
CA TRP A 560 1.19 -28.87 10.27
C TRP A 560 1.82 -29.29 8.96
N CYS A 561 1.39 -30.43 8.45
CA CYS A 561 1.92 -31.07 7.26
C CYS A 561 0.97 -30.90 6.07
N PHE A 562 1.53 -30.90 4.87
CA PHE A 562 0.82 -30.79 3.61
C PHE A 562 -0.11 -31.99 3.36
N ASN A 563 0.25 -33.15 3.92
CA ASN A 563 -0.44 -34.42 3.74
C ASN A 563 -1.33 -34.82 4.93
N ASP A 564 -1.62 -33.91 5.87
CA ASP A 564 -2.47 -34.21 7.04
C ASP A 564 -3.90 -34.64 6.65
N ALA A 565 -4.43 -34.13 5.53
CA ALA A 565 -5.69 -34.57 4.95
C ALA A 565 -5.68 -36.03 4.43
N GLY A 566 -4.48 -36.62 4.34
CA GLY A 566 -4.22 -37.94 3.75
C GLY A 566 -4.61 -38.02 2.27
N ALA A 567 -4.55 -39.24 1.72
CA ALA A 567 -4.91 -39.49 0.33
C ALA A 567 -6.37 -39.09 0.00
N ILE A 568 -7.26 -39.12 1.00
CA ILE A 568 -8.67 -38.74 0.82
C ILE A 568 -8.78 -37.25 0.52
N GLY A 569 -8.19 -36.39 1.35
CA GLY A 569 -8.26 -34.93 1.14
C GLY A 569 -7.46 -34.47 -0.08
N LEU A 570 -6.28 -35.05 -0.31
CA LEU A 570 -5.46 -34.74 -1.48
C LEU A 570 -6.18 -35.10 -2.80
N ASN A 571 -6.99 -36.16 -2.83
CA ASN A 571 -7.80 -36.49 -4.01
C ASN A 571 -8.90 -35.44 -4.32
N HIS A 572 -9.26 -34.59 -3.35
CA HIS A 572 -10.16 -33.46 -3.59
C HIS A 572 -9.41 -32.20 -4.05
N ASP A 573 -8.29 -31.88 -3.39
CA ASP A 573 -7.39 -30.79 -3.75
C ASP A 573 -6.02 -31.03 -3.09
N ASP A 574 -4.96 -31.06 -3.90
CA ASP A 574 -3.59 -31.17 -3.43
C ASP A 574 -3.22 -30.02 -2.47
N ASN A 575 -3.86 -28.85 -2.59
CA ASN A 575 -3.64 -27.69 -1.72
C ASN A 575 -4.64 -27.57 -0.55
N SER A 576 -5.38 -28.64 -0.24
CA SER A 576 -6.42 -28.62 0.80
C SER A 576 -5.95 -28.05 2.14
N GLU A 577 -4.76 -28.43 2.62
CA GLU A 577 -4.19 -27.92 3.87
C GLU A 577 -3.77 -26.44 3.78
N VAL A 578 -3.22 -26.01 2.64
CA VAL A 578 -2.91 -24.59 2.39
C VAL A 578 -4.19 -23.75 2.43
N ASN A 579 -5.25 -24.23 1.78
CA ASN A 579 -6.54 -23.55 1.73
C ASN A 579 -7.17 -23.47 3.13
N LEU A 580 -7.10 -24.55 3.91
CA LEU A 580 -7.56 -24.59 5.28
C LEU A 580 -6.84 -23.56 6.15
N LEU A 581 -5.49 -23.56 6.16
CA LEU A 581 -4.72 -22.65 7.01
C LEU A 581 -4.91 -21.19 6.63
N ASN A 582 -4.93 -20.87 5.34
CA ASN A 582 -5.19 -19.51 4.86
C ASN A 582 -6.59 -19.01 5.27
N SER A 583 -7.58 -19.91 5.27
CA SER A 583 -8.95 -19.59 5.65
C SER A 583 -9.09 -19.42 7.17
N VAL A 584 -8.63 -20.40 7.95
CA VAL A 584 -8.77 -20.39 9.41
C VAL A 584 -8.00 -19.23 10.03
N CYS A 585 -6.73 -19.03 9.65
CA CYS A 585 -5.89 -17.99 10.26
C CYS A 585 -6.43 -16.57 10.02
N THR A 586 -7.14 -16.35 8.90
CA THR A 586 -7.77 -15.06 8.63
C THR A 586 -9.16 -14.95 9.26
N LEU A 587 -9.96 -16.03 9.24
CA LEU A 587 -11.32 -16.02 9.77
C LEU A 587 -11.37 -15.84 11.30
N ARG A 588 -10.45 -16.44 12.06
CA ARG A 588 -10.43 -16.33 13.54
C ARG A 588 -10.31 -14.90 14.04
N PRO A 589 -9.43 -14.05 13.49
CA PRO A 589 -9.43 -12.62 13.73
C PRO A 589 -10.77 -11.92 13.48
N PHE A 590 -11.41 -12.17 12.33
CA PHE A 590 -12.65 -11.51 11.94
C PHE A 590 -13.82 -11.87 12.84
N GLU A 591 -13.98 -13.14 13.22
CA GLU A 591 -15.15 -13.58 13.97
C GLU A 591 -15.05 -13.26 15.48
N ASN A 592 -13.88 -12.87 15.98
CA ASN A 592 -13.63 -12.65 17.42
C ASN A 592 -13.11 -11.24 17.77
N ASP A 593 -12.89 -10.37 16.78
CA ASP A 593 -12.30 -9.04 16.95
C ASP A 593 -10.92 -9.10 17.65
N ILE A 594 -10.07 -10.03 17.21
CA ILE A 594 -8.71 -10.30 17.76
C ILE A 594 -7.65 -10.30 16.67
N CYS A 595 -6.38 -10.10 17.03
CA CYS A 595 -5.23 -10.43 16.18
C CYS A 595 -4.80 -11.87 16.43
N MET A 596 -4.27 -12.54 15.40
CA MET A 596 -3.78 -13.91 15.49
C MET A 596 -2.35 -14.01 14.94
N VAL A 597 -1.51 -14.78 15.61
CA VAL A 597 -0.19 -15.17 15.12
C VAL A 597 -0.18 -16.68 14.99
N PHE A 598 0.02 -17.18 13.78
CA PHE A 598 0.17 -18.60 13.50
C PHE A 598 1.63 -18.87 13.12
N CYS A 599 2.29 -19.75 13.85
CA CYS A 599 3.70 -20.07 13.65
C CYS A 599 3.85 -21.57 13.41
N ASN A 600 4.17 -21.96 12.18
CA ASN A 600 4.29 -23.36 11.80
C ASN A 600 5.75 -23.76 11.55
N ALA A 601 6.05 -25.06 11.66
CA ALA A 601 7.36 -25.62 11.35
C ALA A 601 7.65 -25.56 9.83
N ALA A 602 8.95 -25.67 9.51
CA ALA A 602 9.49 -25.60 8.15
C ALA A 602 10.10 -26.93 7.71
N ASN A 603 10.15 -27.14 6.40
CA ASN A 603 10.85 -28.26 5.78
C ASN A 603 12.37 -28.13 5.90
N ASP A 604 13.06 -29.28 5.88
CA ASP A 604 14.51 -29.33 5.70
C ASP A 604 14.86 -29.05 4.24
N GLU A 605 15.60 -27.98 3.97
CA GLU A 605 16.09 -27.67 2.62
C GLU A 605 17.20 -28.65 2.15
N ASN A 606 17.81 -29.42 3.06
CA ASN A 606 18.90 -30.38 2.75
C ASN A 606 18.41 -31.83 2.53
N ALA A 607 17.11 -32.09 2.63
CA ALA A 607 16.53 -33.44 2.59
C ALA A 607 16.60 -34.16 1.22
N ASN A 608 17.33 -33.62 0.24
CA ASN A 608 17.65 -34.29 -1.04
C ASN A 608 18.37 -35.66 -0.89
N HIS A 609 18.64 -36.13 0.34
CA HIS A 609 19.32 -37.39 0.66
C HIS A 609 18.45 -38.40 1.43
N CYS A 610 17.18 -38.10 1.74
CA CYS A 610 16.28 -39.07 2.40
C CYS A 610 15.27 -39.67 1.40
N PRO A 611 14.91 -40.96 1.52
CA PRO A 611 13.93 -41.60 0.65
C PRO A 611 12.58 -40.86 0.68
N GLU A 612 11.94 -40.69 -0.49
CA GLU A 612 10.65 -39.99 -0.72
C GLU A 612 9.46 -40.45 0.18
N GLN A 613 9.61 -41.52 0.96
CA GLN A 613 8.53 -42.11 1.75
C GLN A 613 8.59 -41.80 3.26
N GLU A 614 9.64 -41.14 3.76
CA GLU A 614 9.84 -40.89 5.20
C GLU A 614 9.86 -39.41 5.61
N ILE A 615 9.73 -38.47 4.66
CA ILE A 615 9.79 -37.03 4.98
C ILE A 615 8.37 -36.50 5.19
N GLU A 616 8.02 -36.11 6.42
CA GLU A 616 6.86 -35.26 6.67
C GLU A 616 7.04 -33.93 5.92
N HIS A 617 6.16 -33.66 4.96
CA HIS A 617 6.21 -32.43 4.18
C HIS A 617 5.44 -31.32 4.89
N LEU A 618 6.14 -30.47 5.64
CA LEU A 618 5.56 -29.30 6.30
C LEU A 618 4.96 -28.34 5.26
N VAL A 619 3.80 -27.76 5.59
CA VAL A 619 3.11 -26.81 4.70
C VAL A 619 3.65 -25.38 4.83
N GLY A 620 4.30 -25.05 5.95
CA GLY A 620 4.71 -23.69 6.28
C GLY A 620 3.51 -22.80 6.59
N ARG A 621 3.33 -21.70 5.85
CA ARG A 621 2.19 -20.76 5.98
C ARG A 621 2.12 -20.03 7.32
N SER A 622 3.23 -19.89 8.03
CA SER A 622 3.33 -18.99 9.18
C SER A 622 2.85 -17.59 8.80
N GLN A 623 2.03 -16.96 9.63
CA GLN A 623 1.38 -15.68 9.31
C GLN A 623 0.93 -14.88 10.53
N ILE A 624 0.85 -13.56 10.34
CA ILE A 624 0.29 -12.61 11.31
C ILE A 624 -0.98 -12.04 10.71
N CYS A 625 -2.10 -12.22 11.40
CA CYS A 625 -3.42 -11.82 10.92
C CYS A 625 -4.10 -10.83 11.87
N ALA A 626 -4.94 -9.98 11.31
CA ALA A 626 -5.64 -8.93 12.05
C ALA A 626 -7.07 -8.76 11.52
N PRO A 627 -8.01 -8.29 12.36
CA PRO A 627 -9.36 -7.99 11.88
C PRO A 627 -9.28 -6.87 10.83
N PHE A 628 -10.24 -6.84 9.90
CA PHE A 628 -10.28 -5.99 8.71
C PHE A 628 -9.20 -6.24 7.64
N LYS A 629 -8.03 -6.74 8.03
CA LYS A 629 -6.85 -6.81 7.14
C LYS A 629 -6.55 -8.22 6.65
N GLY A 630 -7.09 -9.25 7.28
CA GLY A 630 -6.70 -10.63 6.99
C GLY A 630 -5.23 -10.83 7.36
N SER A 631 -4.46 -11.48 6.49
CA SER A 631 -3.02 -11.67 6.69
C SER A 631 -2.24 -10.39 6.38
N LEU A 632 -1.48 -9.89 7.35
CA LEU A 632 -0.56 -8.77 7.18
C LEU A 632 0.75 -9.21 6.51
N VAL A 633 1.24 -10.38 6.92
CA VAL A 633 2.43 -11.02 6.38
C VAL A 633 2.27 -12.53 6.54
N ARG A 634 2.70 -13.29 5.55
CA ARG A 634 2.60 -14.75 5.50
C ARG A 634 3.75 -15.34 4.69
N CYS A 635 4.31 -16.46 5.16
CA CYS A 635 5.21 -17.28 4.37
C CYS A 635 4.44 -17.96 3.23
N GLU A 636 4.83 -17.74 1.98
CA GLU A 636 4.19 -18.35 0.81
C GLU A 636 4.76 -19.73 0.43
N HIS A 637 5.68 -20.24 1.25
CA HIS A 637 6.44 -21.47 1.06
C HIS A 637 6.63 -22.21 2.39
N SER A 638 7.24 -23.40 2.33
CA SER A 638 7.52 -24.26 3.49
C SER A 638 8.97 -24.20 4.00
N ARG A 639 9.87 -23.44 3.36
CA ARG A 639 11.24 -23.26 3.82
C ARG A 639 11.36 -22.39 5.07
N GLU A 640 12.48 -22.50 5.77
CA GLU A 640 12.78 -21.72 6.98
C GLU A 640 12.85 -20.21 6.68
N GLU A 641 12.11 -19.41 7.44
CA GLU A 641 12.05 -17.95 7.27
C GLU A 641 11.53 -17.27 8.55
N MET A 642 12.04 -16.07 8.84
CA MET A 642 11.46 -15.18 9.84
C MET A 642 10.72 -14.03 9.16
N ILE A 643 9.44 -13.88 9.47
CA ILE A 643 8.58 -12.77 9.02
C ILE A 643 8.25 -11.86 10.19
N MET A 644 8.01 -10.57 9.91
CA MET A 644 7.68 -9.58 10.95
C MET A 644 6.57 -8.64 10.50
N ALA A 645 5.78 -8.15 11.46
CA ALA A 645 4.84 -7.06 11.24
C ALA A 645 4.74 -6.15 12.47
N ASP A 646 4.59 -4.84 12.20
CA ASP A 646 4.22 -3.84 13.20
C ASP A 646 2.68 -3.73 13.26
N ILE A 647 2.11 -3.87 14.46
CA ILE A 647 0.65 -3.87 14.60
C ILE A 647 0.19 -3.09 15.84
N ASP A 648 -0.80 -2.21 15.66
CA ASP A 648 -1.53 -1.60 16.78
C ASP A 648 -2.60 -2.59 17.27
N VAL A 649 -2.21 -3.58 18.08
CA VAL A 649 -3.12 -4.66 18.51
C VAL A 649 -4.35 -4.08 19.21
N ALA A 650 -4.15 -3.17 20.17
CA ALA A 650 -5.26 -2.61 20.93
C ALA A 650 -6.16 -1.75 20.05
N GLY A 651 -5.57 -0.87 19.23
CA GLY A 651 -6.34 0.02 18.36
C GLY A 651 -7.17 -0.75 17.34
N ILE A 652 -6.60 -1.75 16.66
CA ILE A 652 -7.32 -2.48 15.61
C ILE A 652 -8.42 -3.39 16.17
N THR A 653 -8.22 -3.97 17.36
CA THR A 653 -9.22 -4.83 18.01
C THR A 653 -10.33 -4.03 18.69
N ASP A 654 -10.02 -2.84 19.24
CA ASP A 654 -11.01 -1.87 19.72
C ASP A 654 -11.88 -1.35 18.56
N ASP A 655 -11.25 -0.97 17.44
CA ASP A 655 -11.95 -0.49 16.25
C ASP A 655 -12.85 -1.60 15.67
N ALA A 656 -12.39 -2.85 15.67
CA ALA A 656 -13.16 -4.02 15.22
C ALA A 656 -14.43 -4.22 16.05
N GLU A 657 -14.32 -4.23 17.37
CA GLU A 657 -15.48 -4.33 18.25
C GLU A 657 -16.39 -3.10 18.18
N GLN A 658 -15.85 -1.90 17.94
CA GLN A 658 -16.66 -0.70 17.78
C GLN A 658 -17.56 -0.80 16.52
N VAL A 659 -17.04 -1.38 15.44
CA VAL A 659 -17.72 -1.51 14.15
C VAL A 659 -18.65 -2.72 14.14
N TYR A 660 -18.12 -3.91 14.43
CA TYR A 660 -18.85 -5.16 14.30
C TYR A 660 -19.65 -5.53 15.54
N LYS A 661 -19.22 -5.08 16.73
CA LYS A 661 -19.90 -5.32 18.02
C LYS A 661 -20.15 -6.81 18.29
N ILE A 662 -19.28 -7.67 17.79
CA ILE A 662 -19.50 -9.12 17.88
C ILE A 662 -19.51 -9.55 19.35
N ARG A 663 -18.53 -9.11 20.15
CA ARG A 663 -18.49 -9.51 21.55
C ARG A 663 -19.66 -8.93 22.33
N LYS A 664 -20.03 -7.69 22.02
CA LYS A 664 -21.23 -7.07 22.57
C LYS A 664 -22.48 -7.88 22.26
N ASP A 665 -22.72 -8.25 21.01
CA ASP A 665 -23.91 -9.03 20.62
C ASP A 665 -23.98 -10.40 21.32
N TRP A 666 -22.84 -11.06 21.49
CA TRP A 666 -22.75 -12.27 22.32
C TRP A 666 -23.09 -12.00 23.78
N SER A 667 -22.49 -10.96 24.38
CA SER A 667 -22.70 -10.62 25.80
C SER A 667 -24.13 -10.15 26.11
N GLU A 668 -24.79 -9.51 25.15
CA GLU A 668 -26.16 -9.01 25.28
C GLU A 668 -27.21 -10.05 24.90
N GLY A 669 -26.81 -11.26 24.48
CA GLY A 669 -27.71 -12.32 24.06
C GLY A 669 -28.45 -12.00 22.75
N ASN A 670 -27.88 -11.16 21.89
CA ASN A 670 -28.44 -10.82 20.58
C ASN A 670 -28.16 -11.92 19.53
N ILE A 671 -27.37 -12.93 19.89
CA ILE A 671 -27.06 -14.09 19.04
C ILE A 671 -28.09 -15.21 19.29
N HIS A 672 -28.67 -15.74 18.21
CA HIS A 672 -29.57 -16.89 18.28
C HIS A 672 -28.82 -18.11 18.86
N ASN A 673 -29.37 -18.72 19.91
CA ASN A 673 -28.71 -19.75 20.72
C ASN A 673 -27.40 -19.30 21.42
N GLY A 674 -27.15 -18.00 21.53
CA GLY A 674 -26.12 -17.45 22.40
C GLY A 674 -26.44 -17.64 23.88
N PRO A 675 -25.53 -17.25 24.80
CA PRO A 675 -25.79 -17.32 26.23
C PRO A 675 -27.08 -16.58 26.55
N GLN A 676 -28.07 -17.30 27.09
CA GLN A 676 -29.35 -16.70 27.44
C GLN A 676 -29.14 -15.67 28.54
N ARG A 677 -29.75 -14.48 28.39
CA ARG A 677 -29.80 -13.48 29.47
C ARG A 677 -30.37 -14.18 30.71
N LYS A 678 -29.54 -14.36 31.74
CA LYS A 678 -30.01 -14.79 33.05
C LYS A 678 -30.81 -13.70 33.72
#